data_AF-A0A4Q9MY49-F1
#
_entry.id   AF-A0A4Q9MY49-F1
#
_cell.length_a   1.000
_cell.length_b   1.000
_cell.length_c   1.000
_cell.angle_alpha   90.00
_cell.angle_beta   90.00
_cell.angle_gamma   90.00
#
_symmetry.space_group_name_H-M   'P 1'
#
loop_
_entity.id
_entity.type
_entity.pdbx_description
1 polymer ?
#
loop_
_entity_poly.entity_id
_entity_poly.type
_entity_poly.pdbx_seq_one_letter_code
_entity_poly.pdbx_strand_id
1 'polypeptide(L)'
;MSRLLAALTLFSLLAVALLYFAGLDTYHSLSPQGCRMSWMWPSYVLQNKFDHTWTPLARRYSLWLYREGNLESNELHGVPVLFIPGNAGSSHQVRSIASSAAHQYYSAPYQVSPEFTSKGYTGLDFFAVEYNEDLSAFHGPTIDSETAYAARAIDYILSLYPAGTSVIVMGHSMGGIVATALLPNPNISTIITMSTPHTLPPVRFDRRIDHIYANNHKLLASDPTPILSLCGGATDLMIPSESCVLSSAFGNFSSSVYRRTVFSSALEGCWTGVGHLAMVWCHQVRWRVARAALEIAAAKNVEGRAAALDLWLRDGHTLPPVHVPDDVPLRRGLYHSVPPNQHLLVRDPDGSQTYLLPFPKAEEGRTSLKFVLYASQGSIPPVSPRQPLPFQAAVRVCKEHDEISCSPLTPSTFKLIPSPIPGSPFPVPGEGADESEGVVLFEADVALGTNSYVAVTVENGDKRGWIFGGFAETEPINIEVGLTSLLVSSVDVAVPSGIRWQLNLPNLPANSLVVYRLTPRYDPNPSCTPDAVLLPLLTHQSHPSETHYFPLAPSFSRRILLHSHSAAPYIASDHPSGHVLTIHSSGECRVSELELSVDWWATIGRWGTRYGTAAACWAVGIVAALMWDTWRLVGSGALIPDVRSSLDFFARKRLPYLVIASYFISFIPLRVGIWLGNGGSPHFASLATLLLPITFGLVCVMWWLLLILLWPLQRVLKIFGRRKEEPTLRRPTTALLSMGLIFLVIFILVPWQVAFLGCWLIHFYTCASSLAELSSYPSPVPGTEAVPLVPVPSDPTQAFIEAHDDNTPNPPTPTRISPLQQTNAQLHLLLFMTWLLPLVAPVLAVWVRTLATAGLTTPFDGDHNFLYVAPFLVLVEVFGSGDASIGIRSFFGSERQERVSPRWGMAALALVAFFTGPRTTYMVFETASVAMGWTVMRRIAPMYWSGRT
;
A
#
# COMPACT_ATOMS: atom_id res chain seq x y z
N MET A 1 3.51 -38.32 -0.95
CA MET A 1 4.43 -37.19 -0.68
C MET A 1 5.45 -37.68 0.33
N SER A 2 6.73 -37.27 0.26
CA SER A 2 7.65 -37.60 1.35
C SER A 2 7.19 -36.92 2.65
N ARG A 3 7.57 -37.47 3.81
CA ARG A 3 7.24 -36.88 5.11
C ARG A 3 7.74 -35.43 5.23
N LEU A 4 8.90 -35.13 4.63
CA LEU A 4 9.49 -33.79 4.61
C LEU A 4 8.63 -32.80 3.80
N LEU A 5 8.24 -33.16 2.59
CA LEU A 5 7.36 -32.31 1.77
C LEU A 5 6.01 -32.08 2.46
N ALA A 6 5.44 -33.11 3.08
CA ALA A 6 4.20 -32.97 3.86
C ALA A 6 4.34 -32.00 5.03
N ALA A 7 5.44 -32.06 5.77
CA ALA A 7 5.72 -31.11 6.84
C ALA A 7 5.85 -29.67 6.34
N LEU A 8 6.58 -29.43 5.24
CA LEU A 8 6.76 -28.09 4.66
C LEU A 8 5.46 -27.53 4.08
N THR A 9 4.64 -28.37 3.44
CA THR A 9 3.30 -28.01 2.97
C THR A 9 2.41 -27.60 4.13
N LEU A 10 2.32 -28.42 5.18
CA LEU A 10 1.50 -28.13 6.36
C LEU A 10 1.98 -26.86 7.07
N PHE A 11 3.28 -26.70 7.26
CA PHE A 11 3.88 -25.49 7.83
C PHE A 11 3.48 -24.23 7.05
N SER A 12 3.53 -24.29 5.71
CA SER A 12 3.20 -23.13 4.87
C SER A 12 1.71 -22.79 4.91
N LEU A 13 0.83 -23.79 4.93
CA LEU A 13 -0.61 -23.58 5.09
C LEU A 13 -0.94 -22.95 6.46
N LEU A 14 -0.33 -23.44 7.54
CA LEU A 14 -0.49 -22.88 8.88
C LEU A 14 0.08 -21.45 8.96
N ALA A 15 1.23 -21.18 8.35
CA ALA A 15 1.82 -19.86 8.32
C ALA A 15 0.96 -18.85 7.55
N VAL A 16 0.41 -19.24 6.39
CA VAL A 16 -0.51 -18.38 5.63
C VAL A 16 -1.82 -18.14 6.40
N ALA A 17 -2.37 -19.17 7.05
CA ALA A 17 -3.54 -19.01 7.91
C ALA A 17 -3.26 -18.03 9.06
N LEU A 18 -2.11 -18.16 9.72
CA LEU A 18 -1.67 -17.27 10.79
C LEU A 18 -1.54 -15.82 10.29
N LEU A 19 -0.85 -15.60 9.16
CA LEU A 19 -0.71 -14.28 8.53
C LEU A 19 -2.07 -13.66 8.19
N TYR A 20 -2.99 -14.46 7.66
CA TYR A 20 -4.34 -14.01 7.30
C TYR A 20 -5.16 -13.61 8.52
N PHE A 21 -5.27 -14.48 9.54
CA PHE A 21 -6.04 -14.18 10.75
C PHE A 21 -5.43 -13.03 11.56
N ALA A 22 -4.11 -12.96 11.64
CA ALA A 22 -3.42 -11.83 12.26
C ALA A 22 -3.69 -10.52 11.51
N GLY A 23 -3.68 -10.55 10.17
CA GLY A 23 -4.02 -9.39 9.34
C GLY A 23 -5.45 -8.90 9.56
N LEU A 24 -6.42 -9.82 9.65
CA LEU A 24 -7.83 -9.48 9.93
C LEU A 24 -8.03 -8.86 11.32
N ASP A 25 -7.37 -9.36 12.37
CA ASP A 25 -7.46 -8.75 13.71
C ASP A 25 -6.79 -7.37 13.76
N THR A 26 -5.66 -7.21 13.05
CA THR A 26 -4.90 -5.95 13.00
C THR A 26 -5.75 -4.81 12.43
N TYR A 27 -6.64 -5.08 11.48
CA TYR A 27 -7.56 -4.09 10.91
C TYR A 27 -8.44 -3.41 11.98
N HIS A 28 -8.92 -4.16 12.97
CA HIS A 28 -9.78 -3.63 14.02
C HIS A 28 -9.02 -3.11 15.24
N SER A 29 -7.82 -3.62 15.48
CA SER A 29 -7.06 -3.37 16.72
C SER A 29 -5.97 -2.31 16.60
N LEU A 30 -5.33 -2.16 15.44
CA LEU A 30 -4.13 -1.34 15.28
C LEU A 30 -4.43 0.17 15.19
N SER A 31 -5.47 0.53 14.46
CA SER A 31 -5.99 1.90 14.38
C SER A 31 -7.51 1.83 14.25
N PRO A 32 -8.24 1.90 15.38
CA PRO A 32 -9.70 1.77 15.35
C PRO A 32 -10.35 2.93 14.60
N GLN A 33 -11.43 2.61 13.88
CA GLN A 33 -12.17 3.58 13.06
C GLN A 33 -13.36 4.18 13.83
N GLY A 34 -13.47 5.50 13.80
CA GLY A 34 -14.56 6.29 14.37
C GLY A 34 -15.42 6.99 13.32
N CYS A 35 -15.44 6.56 12.06
CA CYS A 35 -16.12 7.31 11.01
C CYS A 35 -17.64 7.38 11.18
N ARG A 36 -18.16 8.61 11.36
CA ARG A 36 -19.60 8.90 11.32
C ARG A 36 -20.12 8.85 9.89
N MET A 37 -21.25 8.15 9.71
CA MET A 37 -21.90 8.04 8.40
C MET A 37 -22.44 9.39 7.92
N SER A 38 -22.52 9.56 6.60
CA SER A 38 -23.06 10.75 5.93
C SER A 38 -24.29 10.41 5.11
N TRP A 39 -25.29 11.29 5.14
CA TRP A 39 -26.51 11.19 4.32
C TRP A 39 -26.59 12.38 3.36
N MET A 40 -27.19 12.16 2.18
CA MET A 40 -27.23 13.13 1.08
C MET A 40 -28.39 12.85 0.12
N TRP A 41 -28.68 13.81 -0.74
CA TRP A 41 -29.72 13.78 -1.79
C TRP A 41 -29.07 14.02 -3.16
N PRO A 42 -28.35 13.02 -3.71
CA PRO A 42 -27.49 13.23 -4.85
C PRO A 42 -28.31 13.32 -6.15
N SER A 43 -28.04 14.35 -6.95
CA SER A 43 -28.51 14.51 -8.32
C SER A 43 -27.29 14.59 -9.25
N TYR A 44 -27.31 13.82 -10.34
CA TYR A 44 -26.20 13.78 -11.30
C TYR A 44 -26.67 14.27 -12.66
N VAL A 45 -26.03 15.33 -13.15
CA VAL A 45 -26.31 15.95 -14.45
C VAL A 45 -25.20 15.59 -15.43
N LEU A 46 -25.53 14.74 -16.41
CA LEU A 46 -24.59 14.34 -17.46
C LEU A 46 -24.21 15.54 -18.34
N GLN A 47 -22.91 15.75 -18.53
CA GLN A 47 -22.38 16.79 -19.40
C GLN A 47 -22.39 16.35 -20.86
N ASN A 48 -23.59 16.28 -21.47
CA ASN A 48 -23.79 15.77 -22.83
C ASN A 48 -23.02 16.51 -23.93
N LYS A 49 -22.60 17.76 -23.69
CA LYS A 49 -21.81 18.54 -24.65
C LYS A 49 -20.31 18.20 -24.62
N PHE A 50 -19.85 17.49 -23.59
CA PHE A 50 -18.50 16.93 -23.55
C PHE A 50 -18.50 15.59 -24.29
N ASP A 51 -18.62 15.68 -25.61
CA ASP A 51 -18.77 14.54 -26.50
C ASP A 51 -17.48 14.25 -27.29
N HIS A 52 -17.61 13.40 -28.31
CA HIS A 52 -16.51 12.98 -29.17
C HIS A 52 -15.82 14.11 -29.94
N THR A 53 -16.40 15.32 -30.00
CA THR A 53 -15.75 16.50 -30.58
C THR A 53 -14.64 17.05 -29.69
N TRP A 54 -14.74 16.86 -28.37
CA TRP A 54 -13.71 17.24 -27.41
C TRP A 54 -12.64 16.17 -27.25
N THR A 55 -13.05 14.90 -27.23
CA THR A 55 -12.12 13.77 -27.08
C THR A 55 -12.74 12.47 -27.59
N PRO A 56 -11.99 11.62 -28.34
CA PRO A 56 -12.50 10.32 -28.78
C PRO A 56 -12.89 9.42 -27.59
N LEU A 57 -12.30 9.66 -26.41
CA LEU A 57 -12.57 8.93 -25.18
C LEU A 57 -13.97 9.20 -24.60
N ALA A 58 -14.70 10.23 -25.06
CA ALA A 58 -16.07 10.51 -24.63
C ALA A 58 -17.09 9.44 -25.08
N ARG A 59 -16.68 8.50 -25.95
CA ARG A 59 -17.47 7.29 -26.25
C ARG A 59 -17.39 6.23 -25.17
N ARG A 60 -16.33 6.28 -24.36
CA ARG A 60 -16.05 5.32 -23.28
C ARG A 60 -16.37 5.95 -21.94
N TYR A 61 -15.85 7.14 -21.67
CA TYR A 61 -15.97 7.81 -20.39
C TYR A 61 -17.04 8.90 -20.42
N SER A 62 -17.53 9.27 -19.24
CA SER A 62 -18.52 10.34 -19.09
C SER A 62 -18.11 11.34 -18.00
N LEU A 63 -18.68 12.54 -18.05
CA LEU A 63 -18.44 13.60 -17.09
C LEU A 63 -19.78 14.02 -16.49
N TRP A 64 -19.85 14.04 -15.17
CA TRP A 64 -21.07 14.31 -14.43
C TRP A 64 -20.91 15.53 -13.55
N LEU A 65 -21.93 16.36 -13.46
CA LEU A 65 -22.03 17.43 -12.48
C LEU A 65 -22.90 16.93 -11.33
N TYR A 66 -22.34 16.90 -10.12
CA TYR A 66 -23.07 16.60 -8.90
C TYR A 66 -23.86 17.84 -8.46
N ARG A 67 -25.11 17.62 -8.02
CA ARG A 67 -25.94 18.62 -7.33
C ARG A 67 -26.59 18.01 -6.11
N GLU A 68 -26.64 18.77 -5.03
CA GLU A 68 -27.44 18.43 -3.86
C GLU A 68 -28.90 18.83 -4.12
N GLY A 69 -29.72 17.84 -4.50
CA GLY A 69 -30.99 18.08 -5.20
C GLY A 69 -32.05 18.87 -4.42
N ASN A 70 -31.91 19.01 -3.11
CA ASN A 70 -32.79 19.80 -2.25
C ASN A 70 -32.25 21.21 -1.93
N LEU A 71 -31.00 21.54 -2.30
CA LEU A 71 -30.35 22.80 -1.90
C LEU A 71 -29.98 23.72 -3.06
N GLU A 72 -29.62 23.16 -4.22
CA GLU A 72 -29.08 23.92 -5.35
C GLU A 72 -29.76 23.54 -6.69
N SER A 73 -29.71 24.48 -7.65
CA SER A 73 -30.23 24.25 -9.00
C SER A 73 -29.17 23.60 -9.90
N ASN A 74 -29.57 23.19 -11.11
CA ASN A 74 -28.63 22.58 -12.08
C ASN A 74 -27.72 23.60 -12.79
N GLU A 75 -27.90 24.89 -12.53
CA GLU A 75 -27.10 25.96 -13.14
C GLU A 75 -25.71 26.05 -12.48
N LEU A 76 -24.71 26.55 -13.21
CA LEU A 76 -23.35 26.74 -12.72
C LEU A 76 -23.24 28.09 -12.01
N HIS A 77 -22.86 28.09 -10.74
CA HIS A 77 -22.85 29.28 -9.87
C HIS A 77 -21.58 29.41 -9.02
N GLY A 78 -20.68 28.44 -9.11
CA GLY A 78 -19.55 28.30 -8.19
C GLY A 78 -18.19 28.23 -8.87
N VAL A 79 -17.18 27.86 -8.09
CA VAL A 79 -15.85 27.51 -8.60
C VAL A 79 -15.85 26.03 -9.00
N PRO A 80 -15.32 25.67 -10.19
CA PRO A 80 -15.29 24.29 -10.63
C PRO A 80 -14.33 23.44 -9.79
N VAL A 81 -14.81 22.28 -9.38
CA VAL A 81 -14.02 21.19 -8.78
C VAL A 81 -14.09 19.99 -9.70
N LEU A 82 -12.94 19.40 -10.05
CA LEU A 82 -12.88 18.13 -10.77
C LEU A 82 -12.47 17.01 -9.81
N PHE A 83 -13.37 16.07 -9.59
CA PHE A 83 -13.11 14.85 -8.85
C PHE A 83 -12.75 13.69 -9.78
N ILE A 84 -11.67 12.99 -9.44
CA ILE A 84 -11.13 11.83 -10.15
C ILE A 84 -11.21 10.60 -9.25
N PRO A 85 -12.01 9.58 -9.60
CA PRO A 85 -12.22 8.40 -8.77
C PRO A 85 -11.02 7.45 -8.80
N GLY A 86 -11.04 6.50 -7.86
CA GLY A 86 -10.02 5.46 -7.74
C GLY A 86 -10.19 4.28 -8.71
N ASN A 87 -9.33 3.28 -8.55
CA ASN A 87 -9.41 2.00 -9.27
C ASN A 87 -10.79 1.33 -9.06
N ALA A 88 -11.45 0.93 -10.15
CA ALA A 88 -12.83 0.43 -10.14
C ALA A 88 -13.82 1.37 -9.41
N GLY A 89 -13.49 2.66 -9.35
CA GLY A 89 -14.32 3.70 -8.77
C GLY A 89 -15.19 4.38 -9.81
N SER A 90 -16.25 5.02 -9.31
CA SER A 90 -17.19 5.80 -10.12
C SER A 90 -17.26 7.24 -9.64
N SER A 91 -17.89 8.09 -10.44
CA SER A 91 -18.23 9.47 -10.13
C SER A 91 -18.95 9.60 -8.77
N HIS A 92 -19.64 8.55 -8.34
CA HIS A 92 -20.34 8.50 -7.06
C HIS A 92 -19.42 8.59 -5.83
N GLN A 93 -18.10 8.44 -5.95
CA GLN A 93 -17.19 8.56 -4.79
C GLN A 93 -17.16 10.00 -4.23
N VAL A 94 -17.44 11.02 -5.05
CA VAL A 94 -17.42 12.44 -4.61
C VAL A 94 -18.60 12.84 -3.73
N ARG A 95 -19.70 12.11 -3.81
CA ARG A 95 -21.03 12.52 -3.34
C ARG A 95 -21.07 13.06 -1.91
N SER A 96 -20.37 12.40 -0.99
CA SER A 96 -20.33 12.75 0.42
C SER A 96 -19.59 14.08 0.67
N ILE A 97 -18.55 14.36 -0.11
CA ILE A 97 -17.78 15.61 -0.06
C ILE A 97 -18.60 16.74 -0.68
N ALA A 98 -19.13 16.53 -1.88
CA ALA A 98 -19.94 17.53 -2.59
C ALA A 98 -21.19 17.92 -1.80
N SER A 99 -21.92 16.94 -1.27
CA SER A 99 -23.04 17.15 -0.35
C SER A 99 -22.63 17.96 0.89
N SER A 100 -21.47 17.65 1.48
CA SER A 100 -20.98 18.41 2.63
C SER A 100 -20.71 19.88 2.28
N ALA A 101 -20.15 20.15 1.11
CA ALA A 101 -19.89 21.51 0.66
C ALA A 101 -21.21 22.29 0.46
N ALA A 102 -22.20 21.67 -0.19
CA ALA A 102 -23.52 22.27 -0.37
C ALA A 102 -24.22 22.57 0.97
N HIS A 103 -24.22 21.62 1.91
CA HIS A 103 -24.82 21.79 3.24
C HIS A 103 -24.10 22.82 4.12
N GLN A 104 -22.80 23.05 3.91
CA GLN A 104 -22.09 24.12 4.60
C GLN A 104 -22.40 25.49 3.97
N TYR A 105 -22.44 25.56 2.63
CA TYR A 105 -22.66 26.82 1.92
C TYR A 105 -24.11 27.32 1.98
N TYR A 106 -25.10 26.41 1.93
CA TYR A 106 -26.53 26.76 2.00
C TYR A 106 -27.09 26.48 3.39
N SER A 107 -27.72 27.48 4.02
CA SER A 107 -28.41 27.32 5.31
C SER A 107 -29.84 26.80 5.17
N ALA A 108 -30.45 27.02 4.01
CA ALA A 108 -31.76 26.52 3.62
C ALA A 108 -31.79 26.38 2.09
N PRO A 109 -32.79 25.72 1.48
CA PRO A 109 -32.87 25.59 0.02
C PRO A 109 -32.67 26.92 -0.70
N TYR A 110 -31.67 26.99 -1.57
CA TYR A 110 -31.27 28.18 -2.34
C TYR A 110 -30.86 29.41 -1.52
N GLN A 111 -30.72 29.28 -0.20
CA GLN A 111 -30.34 30.38 0.70
C GLN A 111 -28.90 30.18 1.19
N VAL A 112 -28.00 31.05 0.72
CA VAL A 112 -26.60 31.06 1.14
C VAL A 112 -26.50 31.40 2.63
N SER A 113 -25.70 30.62 3.35
CA SER A 113 -25.45 30.82 4.77
C SER A 113 -24.82 32.20 5.02
N PRO A 114 -25.26 32.94 6.06
CA PRO A 114 -24.76 34.29 6.36
C PRO A 114 -23.22 34.39 6.48
N GLU A 115 -22.57 33.31 6.95
CA GLU A 115 -21.12 33.25 7.06
C GLU A 115 -20.43 33.40 5.69
N PHE A 116 -20.98 32.78 4.65
CA PHE A 116 -20.39 32.80 3.31
C PHE A 116 -20.76 34.08 2.56
N THR A 117 -22.00 34.54 2.71
CA THR A 117 -22.45 35.83 2.14
C THR A 117 -21.63 37.00 2.67
N SER A 118 -21.39 37.07 3.98
CA SER A 118 -20.63 38.17 4.60
C SER A 118 -19.17 38.22 4.15
N LYS A 119 -18.57 37.07 3.81
CA LYS A 119 -17.18 36.97 3.32
C LYS A 119 -17.06 37.03 1.79
N GLY A 120 -18.19 37.10 1.07
CA GLY A 120 -18.21 37.10 -0.39
C GLY A 120 -17.72 35.79 -1.01
N TYR A 121 -17.92 34.66 -0.32
CA TYR A 121 -17.52 33.35 -0.83
C TYR A 121 -18.55 32.84 -1.85
N THR A 122 -18.10 32.09 -2.83
CA THR A 122 -18.95 31.42 -3.82
C THR A 122 -19.09 29.94 -3.51
N GLY A 123 -20.15 29.32 -4.02
CA GLY A 123 -20.33 27.87 -3.96
C GLY A 123 -19.30 27.10 -4.79
N LEU A 124 -19.43 25.77 -4.81
CA LEU A 124 -18.58 24.88 -5.59
C LEU A 124 -19.44 24.09 -6.59
N ASP A 125 -18.92 23.92 -7.80
CA ASP A 125 -19.54 23.08 -8.83
C ASP A 125 -18.71 21.81 -8.99
N PHE A 126 -19.18 20.69 -8.42
CA PHE A 126 -18.46 19.41 -8.43
C PHE A 126 -18.71 18.64 -9.72
N PHE A 127 -17.74 18.67 -10.62
CA PHE A 127 -17.64 17.75 -11.73
C PHE A 127 -16.92 16.47 -11.30
N ALA A 128 -17.39 15.31 -11.75
CA ALA A 128 -16.78 14.02 -11.48
C ALA A 128 -16.68 13.23 -12.80
N VAL A 129 -15.48 12.74 -13.09
CA VAL A 129 -15.27 11.82 -14.22
C VAL A 129 -15.77 10.43 -13.85
N GLU A 130 -16.28 9.72 -14.84
CA GLU A 130 -16.73 8.33 -14.74
C GLU A 130 -15.95 7.50 -15.75
N TYR A 131 -15.08 6.61 -15.24
CA TYR A 131 -14.18 5.79 -16.04
C TYR A 131 -14.70 4.37 -16.29
N ASN A 132 -16.02 4.15 -16.19
CA ASN A 132 -16.66 2.82 -16.25
C ASN A 132 -16.08 1.82 -15.25
N GLU A 133 -15.62 2.31 -14.09
CA GLU A 133 -14.96 1.50 -13.08
C GLU A 133 -13.78 0.69 -13.67
N ASP A 134 -12.98 1.30 -14.54
CA ASP A 134 -11.77 0.70 -15.08
C ASP A 134 -10.76 0.34 -13.97
N LEU A 135 -9.99 -0.73 -14.20
CA LEU A 135 -9.03 -1.28 -13.23
C LEU A 135 -7.64 -0.62 -13.35
N SER A 136 -7.57 0.69 -13.08
CA SER A 136 -6.36 1.52 -13.24
C SER A 136 -5.17 1.12 -12.39
N ALA A 137 -5.36 0.44 -11.25
CA ALA A 137 -4.25 -0.02 -10.40
C ALA A 137 -3.37 -1.10 -11.06
N PHE A 138 -3.89 -1.77 -12.09
CA PHE A 138 -3.25 -2.95 -12.69
C PHE A 138 -2.68 -2.70 -14.09
N HIS A 139 -3.01 -1.57 -14.73
CA HIS A 139 -2.73 -1.34 -16.15
C HIS A 139 -2.38 0.13 -16.42
N GLY A 140 -1.13 0.40 -16.80
CA GLY A 140 -0.62 1.75 -17.06
C GLY A 140 -1.30 2.48 -18.22
N PRO A 141 -1.56 1.85 -19.38
CA PRO A 141 -2.29 2.51 -20.47
C PRO A 141 -3.72 2.96 -20.10
N THR A 142 -4.34 2.32 -19.09
CA THR A 142 -5.60 2.81 -18.53
C THR A 142 -5.39 4.17 -17.85
N ILE A 143 -4.36 4.31 -17.01
CA ILE A 143 -4.03 5.58 -16.34
C ILE A 143 -3.71 6.67 -17.39
N ASP A 144 -2.98 6.34 -18.47
CA ASP A 144 -2.72 7.26 -19.58
C ASP A 144 -4.04 7.78 -20.20
N SER A 145 -5.00 6.87 -20.43
CA SER A 145 -6.32 7.20 -21.00
C SER A 145 -7.17 8.04 -20.04
N GLU A 146 -7.18 7.68 -18.76
CA GLU A 146 -7.85 8.44 -17.69
C GLU A 146 -7.30 9.87 -17.58
N THR A 147 -5.97 10.02 -17.68
CA THR A 147 -5.27 11.31 -17.66
C THR A 147 -5.60 12.14 -18.90
N ALA A 148 -5.57 11.55 -20.09
CA ALA A 148 -5.93 12.24 -21.33
C ALA A 148 -7.39 12.72 -21.32
N TYR A 149 -8.31 11.91 -20.80
CA TYR A 149 -9.72 12.31 -20.66
C TYR A 149 -9.90 13.42 -19.63
N ALA A 150 -9.27 13.32 -18.44
CA ALA A 150 -9.34 14.35 -17.41
C ALA A 150 -8.77 15.69 -17.87
N ALA A 151 -7.67 15.68 -18.64
CA ALA A 151 -7.10 16.90 -19.22
C ALA A 151 -8.11 17.61 -20.14
N ARG A 152 -8.78 16.86 -21.03
CA ARG A 152 -9.85 17.40 -21.89
C ARG A 152 -11.09 17.81 -21.11
N ALA A 153 -11.40 17.15 -20.00
CA ALA A 153 -12.49 17.52 -19.12
C ALA A 153 -12.23 18.89 -18.47
N ILE A 154 -11.00 19.19 -18.05
CA ILE A 154 -10.62 20.52 -17.54
C ILE A 154 -10.85 21.59 -18.62
N ASP A 155 -10.39 21.34 -19.85
CA ASP A 155 -10.58 22.27 -20.98
C ASP A 155 -12.08 22.55 -21.25
N TYR A 156 -12.91 21.49 -21.23
CA TYR A 156 -14.36 21.61 -21.40
C TYR A 156 -15.01 22.36 -20.24
N ILE A 157 -14.71 21.99 -18.99
CA ILE A 157 -15.27 22.62 -17.80
C ILE A 157 -15.01 24.12 -17.86
N LEU A 158 -13.75 24.53 -18.08
CA LEU A 158 -13.39 25.94 -18.13
C LEU A 158 -14.04 26.71 -19.28
N SER A 159 -14.42 26.05 -20.37
CA SER A 159 -15.21 26.69 -21.44
C SER A 159 -16.61 27.13 -20.99
N LEU A 160 -17.11 26.58 -19.88
CA LEU A 160 -18.39 26.95 -19.28
C LEU A 160 -18.29 28.14 -18.31
N TYR A 161 -17.07 28.58 -17.99
CA TYR A 161 -16.80 29.64 -17.01
C TYR A 161 -16.15 30.88 -17.65
N PRO A 162 -16.16 32.04 -16.97
CA PRO A 162 -15.40 33.20 -17.39
C PRO A 162 -13.90 32.90 -17.51
N ALA A 163 -13.24 33.61 -18.44
CA ALA A 163 -11.80 33.49 -18.64
C ALA A 163 -11.03 33.82 -17.35
N GLY A 164 -9.98 33.04 -17.06
CA GLY A 164 -9.17 33.18 -15.85
C GLY A 164 -9.66 32.35 -14.66
N THR A 165 -10.79 31.65 -14.79
CA THR A 165 -11.23 30.64 -13.80
C THR A 165 -10.24 29.46 -13.77
N SER A 166 -9.91 28.97 -12.57
CA SER A 166 -9.07 27.79 -12.33
C SER A 166 -9.86 26.69 -11.61
N VAL A 167 -9.46 25.43 -11.79
CA VAL A 167 -10.14 24.24 -11.26
C VAL A 167 -9.41 23.69 -10.03
N ILE A 168 -10.16 23.35 -8.98
CA ILE A 168 -9.64 22.53 -7.86
C ILE A 168 -9.73 21.06 -8.27
N VAL A 169 -8.64 20.29 -8.17
CA VAL A 169 -8.65 18.87 -8.50
C VAL A 169 -8.62 18.02 -7.24
N MET A 170 -9.51 17.05 -7.14
CA MET A 170 -9.55 16.07 -6.04
C MET A 170 -9.36 14.66 -6.61
N GLY A 171 -8.41 13.92 -6.06
CA GLY A 171 -8.14 12.54 -6.48
C GLY A 171 -8.26 11.56 -5.34
N HIS A 172 -8.99 10.47 -5.54
CA HIS A 172 -9.06 9.37 -4.57
C HIS A 172 -8.30 8.15 -5.10
N SER A 173 -7.46 7.52 -4.26
CA SER A 173 -6.70 6.32 -4.64
C SER A 173 -5.90 6.55 -5.94
N MET A 174 -6.02 5.68 -6.94
CA MET A 174 -5.38 5.86 -8.25
C MET A 174 -5.78 7.16 -8.98
N GLY A 175 -6.95 7.75 -8.67
CA GLY A 175 -7.36 9.05 -9.19
C GLY A 175 -6.45 10.20 -8.77
N GLY A 176 -5.75 10.10 -7.63
CA GLY A 176 -4.72 11.06 -7.25
C GLY A 176 -3.42 10.93 -8.05
N ILE A 177 -3.13 9.73 -8.59
CA ILE A 177 -2.02 9.51 -9.53
C ILE A 177 -2.34 10.17 -10.87
N VAL A 178 -3.57 10.02 -11.35
CA VAL A 178 -4.08 10.73 -12.53
C VAL A 178 -4.05 12.24 -12.30
N ALA A 179 -4.55 12.73 -11.15
CA ALA A 179 -4.53 14.15 -10.81
C ALA A 179 -3.12 14.75 -10.84
N THR A 180 -2.13 14.01 -10.34
CA THR A 180 -0.72 14.43 -10.35
C THR A 180 -0.13 14.40 -11.77
N ALA A 181 -0.52 13.43 -12.60
CA ALA A 181 -0.08 13.30 -13.98
C ALA A 181 -0.62 14.43 -14.90
N LEU A 182 -1.61 15.20 -14.44
CA LEU A 182 -2.09 16.40 -15.13
C LEU A 182 -1.11 17.59 -15.03
N LEU A 183 -0.10 17.54 -14.16
CA LEU A 183 0.88 18.61 -14.01
C LEU A 183 1.99 18.54 -15.08
N PRO A 184 2.58 19.68 -15.49
CA PRO A 184 2.21 21.04 -15.10
C PRO A 184 0.96 21.52 -15.84
N ASN A 185 0.04 22.18 -15.13
CA ASN A 185 -1.15 22.75 -15.75
C ASN A 185 -1.58 24.05 -15.05
N PRO A 186 -1.49 25.22 -15.73
CA PRO A 186 -1.78 26.53 -15.12
C PRO A 186 -3.26 26.71 -14.74
N ASN A 187 -4.13 25.86 -15.27
CA ASN A 187 -5.56 25.90 -14.99
C ASN A 187 -5.92 25.17 -13.68
N ILE A 188 -4.99 24.46 -13.06
CA ILE A 188 -5.20 23.78 -11.78
C ILE A 188 -4.78 24.70 -10.64
N SER A 189 -5.70 24.98 -9.71
CA SER A 189 -5.44 25.88 -8.58
C SER A 189 -4.78 25.20 -7.38
N THR A 190 -5.23 23.98 -7.08
CA THR A 190 -4.86 23.16 -5.92
C THR A 190 -5.23 21.70 -6.21
N ILE A 191 -4.45 20.75 -5.69
CA ILE A 191 -4.76 19.32 -5.70
C ILE A 191 -4.96 18.81 -4.26
N ILE A 192 -6.06 18.09 -4.00
CA ILE A 192 -6.26 17.34 -2.75
C ILE A 192 -6.33 15.85 -3.09
N THR A 193 -5.39 15.06 -2.58
CA THR A 193 -5.38 13.62 -2.78
C THR A 193 -5.76 12.86 -1.51
N MET A 194 -6.51 11.78 -1.67
CA MET A 194 -7.07 10.99 -0.57
C MET A 194 -6.72 9.52 -0.78
N SER A 195 -6.06 8.88 0.21
CA SER A 195 -5.57 7.49 0.14
C SER A 195 -4.82 7.17 -1.17
N THR A 196 -4.09 8.15 -1.72
CA THR A 196 -3.40 8.03 -3.00
C THR A 196 -1.99 7.48 -2.79
N PRO A 197 -1.61 6.35 -3.39
CA PRO A 197 -0.28 5.75 -3.24
C PRO A 197 0.79 6.53 -4.02
N HIS A 198 1.24 7.68 -3.54
CA HIS A 198 2.23 8.50 -4.25
C HIS A 198 3.60 7.84 -4.43
N THR A 199 4.15 7.11 -3.45
CA THR A 199 5.56 6.63 -3.51
C THR A 199 5.73 5.27 -4.17
N LEU A 200 4.79 4.35 -3.98
CA LEU A 200 4.89 2.98 -4.44
C LEU A 200 3.54 2.47 -4.95
N PRO A 201 3.47 1.96 -6.20
CA PRO A 201 2.22 1.42 -6.72
C PRO A 201 1.74 0.23 -5.88
N PRO A 202 0.42 0.09 -5.63
CA PRO A 202 -0.12 -1.05 -4.90
C PRO A 202 0.15 -2.36 -5.63
N VAL A 203 0.22 -2.30 -6.96
CA VAL A 203 0.42 -3.43 -7.84
C VAL A 203 1.46 -3.08 -8.91
N ARG A 204 2.42 -3.98 -9.12
CA ARG A 204 3.67 -3.71 -9.87
C ARG A 204 3.87 -4.70 -11.02
N PHE A 205 2.78 -5.06 -11.69
CA PHE A 205 2.76 -6.02 -12.80
C PHE A 205 2.98 -5.39 -14.18
N ASP A 206 2.96 -4.07 -14.28
CA ASP A 206 3.19 -3.33 -15.53
C ASP A 206 4.32 -2.33 -15.36
N ARG A 207 5.31 -2.38 -16.28
CA ARG A 207 6.42 -1.42 -16.33
C ARG A 207 5.92 0.02 -16.48
N ARG A 208 4.83 0.23 -17.24
CA ARG A 208 4.35 1.58 -17.54
C ARG A 208 3.89 2.32 -16.29
N ILE A 209 3.30 1.61 -15.32
CA ILE A 209 2.91 2.20 -14.03
C ILE A 209 4.14 2.79 -13.30
N ASP A 210 5.26 2.06 -13.25
CA ASP A 210 6.50 2.56 -12.63
C ASP A 210 7.01 3.82 -13.35
N HIS A 211 6.87 3.92 -14.69
CA HIS A 211 7.22 5.13 -15.43
C HIS A 211 6.33 6.32 -15.09
N ILE A 212 5.01 6.11 -14.95
CA ILE A 212 4.06 7.17 -14.56
C ILE A 212 4.43 7.71 -13.17
N TYR A 213 4.70 6.83 -12.21
CA TYR A 213 5.08 7.24 -10.85
C TYR A 213 6.39 8.02 -10.84
N ALA A 214 7.41 7.53 -11.57
CA ALA A 214 8.68 8.22 -11.69
C ALA A 214 8.54 9.60 -12.36
N ASN A 215 7.61 9.76 -13.31
CA ASN A 215 7.30 11.03 -13.93
C ASN A 215 6.57 11.98 -12.96
N ASN A 216 5.55 11.48 -12.27
CA ASN A 216 4.81 12.23 -11.26
C ASN A 216 5.72 12.75 -10.15
N HIS A 217 6.67 11.95 -9.67
CA HIS A 217 7.67 12.42 -8.69
C HIS A 217 8.51 13.58 -9.21
N LYS A 218 8.95 13.53 -10.48
CA LYS A 218 9.72 14.63 -11.09
C LYS A 218 8.89 15.89 -11.21
N LEU A 219 7.64 15.77 -11.67
CA LEU A 219 6.71 16.89 -11.80
C LEU A 219 6.41 17.53 -10.45
N LEU A 220 6.14 16.69 -9.45
CA LEU A 220 5.94 17.13 -8.07
C LEU A 220 7.18 17.85 -7.52
N ALA A 221 8.40 17.51 -7.90
CA ALA A 221 9.57 18.21 -7.38
C ALA A 221 9.69 19.68 -7.86
N SER A 222 9.13 20.02 -9.02
CA SER A 222 9.29 21.35 -9.65
C SER A 222 8.02 22.19 -9.73
N ASP A 223 6.83 21.58 -9.78
CA ASP A 223 5.57 22.30 -10.03
C ASP A 223 5.08 23.07 -8.78
N PRO A 224 4.73 24.37 -8.90
CA PRO A 224 4.34 25.22 -7.78
C PRO A 224 2.92 24.96 -7.27
N THR A 225 2.10 24.15 -7.96
CA THR A 225 0.71 23.87 -7.56
C THR A 225 0.66 23.28 -6.15
N PRO A 226 -0.11 23.87 -5.22
CA PRO A 226 -0.33 23.31 -3.88
C PRO A 226 -0.93 21.92 -3.97
N ILE A 227 -0.36 20.95 -3.23
CA ILE A 227 -0.96 19.63 -3.06
C ILE A 227 -0.88 19.16 -1.62
N LEU A 228 -2.00 18.63 -1.14
CA LEU A 228 -2.13 18.00 0.17
C LEU A 228 -2.60 16.55 0.00
N SER A 229 -1.89 15.63 0.65
CA SER A 229 -2.23 14.20 0.69
C SER A 229 -2.79 13.78 2.04
N LEU A 230 -4.02 13.26 2.05
CA LEU A 230 -4.67 12.67 3.22
C LEU A 230 -4.51 11.14 3.22
N CYS A 231 -3.95 10.60 4.30
CA CYS A 231 -3.64 9.17 4.43
C CYS A 231 -4.44 8.51 5.56
N GLY A 232 -5.01 7.32 5.30
CA GLY A 232 -5.90 6.62 6.23
C GLY A 232 -5.21 5.92 7.40
N GLY A 233 -3.89 5.74 7.33
CA GLY A 233 -3.12 5.00 8.33
C GLY A 233 -3.33 3.49 8.25
N ALA A 234 -3.23 2.80 9.39
CA ALA A 234 -3.24 1.34 9.43
C ALA A 234 -4.60 0.70 9.05
N THR A 235 -5.68 1.46 9.06
CA THR A 235 -7.04 1.02 8.71
C THR A 235 -7.22 0.85 7.20
N ASP A 236 -6.37 1.49 6.38
CA ASP A 236 -6.34 1.28 4.94
C ASP A 236 -5.65 -0.06 4.61
N LEU A 237 -6.44 -1.07 4.23
CA LEU A 237 -5.95 -2.40 3.85
C LEU A 237 -5.70 -2.56 2.36
N MET A 238 -6.21 -1.65 1.52
CA MET A 238 -6.04 -1.73 0.07
C MET A 238 -4.69 -1.13 -0.34
N ILE A 239 -4.33 -0.02 0.30
CA ILE A 239 -3.08 0.69 0.06
C ILE A 239 -2.30 0.74 1.37
N PRO A 240 -1.07 0.18 1.41
CA PRO A 240 -0.17 0.41 2.53
C PRO A 240 0.07 1.92 2.69
N SER A 241 -0.38 2.52 3.80
CA SER A 241 -0.38 3.98 3.98
C SER A 241 1.01 4.62 3.96
N GLU A 242 2.08 3.84 4.09
CA GLU A 242 3.47 4.30 3.88
C GLU A 242 3.69 4.75 2.43
N SER A 243 2.90 4.21 1.49
CA SER A 243 2.91 4.62 0.09
C SER A 243 2.18 5.94 -0.18
N CYS A 244 1.37 6.43 0.76
CA CYS A 244 0.53 7.61 0.58
C CYS A 244 1.25 8.96 0.79
N VAL A 245 2.44 8.91 1.37
CA VAL A 245 3.25 10.10 1.70
C VAL A 245 3.77 10.79 0.44
N LEU A 246 3.68 12.12 0.40
CA LEU A 246 4.41 12.92 -0.60
C LEU A 246 5.89 12.99 -0.17
N SER A 247 6.73 12.13 -0.75
CA SER A 247 8.14 12.02 -0.36
C SER A 247 8.90 13.33 -0.56
N SER A 248 9.69 13.70 0.44
CA SER A 248 10.61 14.84 0.37
C SER A 248 11.96 14.50 -0.30
N ALA A 249 12.24 13.21 -0.52
CA ALA A 249 13.56 12.67 -0.87
C ALA A 249 14.14 13.11 -2.22
N PHE A 250 13.30 13.56 -3.15
CA PHE A 250 13.70 13.77 -4.55
C PHE A 250 14.02 15.22 -4.93
N GLY A 251 14.07 16.12 -3.94
CA GLY A 251 14.58 17.48 -4.13
C GLY A 251 14.55 18.24 -2.82
N ASN A 252 15.57 19.07 -2.56
CA ASN A 252 15.45 20.14 -1.58
C ASN A 252 14.30 21.05 -2.06
N PHE A 253 13.08 20.78 -1.61
CA PHE A 253 11.94 21.61 -1.92
C PHE A 253 12.29 23.03 -1.53
N SER A 254 12.20 23.96 -2.48
CA SER A 254 12.18 25.38 -2.14
C SER A 254 11.06 25.55 -1.12
N SER A 255 11.34 26.24 -0.01
CA SER A 255 10.36 26.51 1.06
C SER A 255 9.09 27.22 0.58
N SER A 256 9.05 27.66 -0.69
CA SER A 256 7.94 28.30 -1.36
C SER A 256 6.85 27.36 -1.88
N VAL A 257 7.08 26.06 -2.07
CA VAL A 257 6.07 25.15 -2.66
C VAL A 257 5.26 24.45 -1.56
N TYR A 258 3.94 24.59 -1.59
CA TYR A 258 3.06 23.98 -0.60
C TYR A 258 2.85 22.49 -0.86
N ARG A 259 3.48 21.64 -0.04
CA ARG A 259 3.37 20.17 -0.05
C ARG A 259 3.20 19.63 1.35
N ARG A 260 2.07 18.97 1.62
CA ARG A 260 1.77 18.43 2.95
C ARG A 260 1.18 17.03 2.85
N THR A 261 1.61 16.17 3.77
CA THR A 261 0.96 14.88 4.03
C THR A 261 0.37 14.95 5.42
N VAL A 262 -0.86 14.48 5.58
CA VAL A 262 -1.55 14.42 6.87
C VAL A 262 -2.24 13.08 7.01
N PHE A 263 -1.93 12.36 8.08
CA PHE A 263 -2.65 11.12 8.42
C PHE A 263 -3.95 11.46 9.15
N SER A 264 -5.00 10.69 8.89
CA SER A 264 -6.31 10.91 9.51
C SER A 264 -6.29 10.78 11.04
N SER A 265 -5.35 10.01 11.58
CA SER A 265 -5.10 9.91 13.02
C SER A 265 -4.51 11.19 13.62
N ALA A 266 -3.79 11.98 12.82
CA ALA A 266 -3.19 13.25 13.21
C ALA A 266 -4.10 14.45 12.91
N LEU A 267 -4.94 14.35 11.87
CA LEU A 267 -5.87 15.38 11.43
C LEU A 267 -6.74 15.85 12.60
N GLU A 268 -6.61 17.13 12.95
CA GLU A 268 -7.36 17.74 14.05
C GLU A 268 -8.87 17.58 13.83
N GLY A 269 -9.61 17.12 14.85
CA GLY A 269 -11.04 16.79 14.78
C GLY A 269 -11.40 15.53 13.98
N CYS A 270 -10.41 14.73 13.54
CA CYS A 270 -10.63 13.38 13.04
C CYS A 270 -10.10 12.35 14.04
N TRP A 271 -8.79 12.41 14.34
CA TRP A 271 -8.12 11.58 15.36
C TRP A 271 -8.40 10.08 15.29
N THR A 272 -8.67 9.55 14.10
CA THR A 272 -9.02 8.14 13.88
C THR A 272 -8.40 7.61 12.60
N GLY A 273 -8.05 6.33 12.58
CA GLY A 273 -7.71 5.64 11.34
C GLY A 273 -8.95 5.53 10.44
N VAL A 274 -8.75 5.75 9.14
CA VAL A 274 -9.83 5.75 8.15
C VAL A 274 -9.50 4.76 7.05
N GLY A 275 -10.37 3.76 6.85
CA GLY A 275 -10.18 2.76 5.80
C GLY A 275 -10.25 3.35 4.39
N HIS A 276 -9.76 2.60 3.40
CA HIS A 276 -9.59 3.08 2.01
C HIS A 276 -10.85 3.75 1.45
N LEU A 277 -11.96 3.00 1.42
CA LEU A 277 -13.23 3.51 0.89
C LEU A 277 -13.88 4.54 1.83
N ALA A 278 -13.60 4.45 3.13
CA ALA A 278 -14.11 5.39 4.11
C ALA A 278 -13.54 6.80 3.94
N MET A 279 -12.36 6.93 3.33
CA MET A 279 -11.70 8.23 3.14
C MET A 279 -12.59 9.29 2.50
N VAL A 280 -13.48 8.91 1.58
CA VAL A 280 -14.34 9.86 0.86
C VAL A 280 -15.71 10.11 1.51
N TRP A 281 -16.14 9.28 2.48
CA TRP A 281 -17.45 9.43 3.13
C TRP A 281 -17.41 9.59 4.65
N CYS A 282 -16.28 9.29 5.28
CA CYS A 282 -16.05 9.49 6.71
C CYS A 282 -16.30 10.96 7.04
N HIS A 283 -17.28 11.21 7.90
CA HIS A 283 -17.74 12.57 8.12
C HIS A 283 -16.64 13.50 8.64
N GLN A 284 -15.82 13.02 9.57
CA GLN A 284 -14.69 13.75 10.13
C GLN A 284 -13.69 14.24 9.07
N VAL A 285 -13.53 13.49 7.97
CA VAL A 285 -12.63 13.85 6.86
C VAL A 285 -13.37 14.70 5.84
N ARG A 286 -14.49 14.21 5.30
CA ARG A 286 -15.21 14.86 4.19
C ARG A 286 -15.62 16.29 4.53
N TRP A 287 -16.01 16.55 5.79
CA TRP A 287 -16.49 17.85 6.23
C TRP A 287 -15.38 18.89 6.14
N ARG A 288 -14.15 18.50 6.52
CA ARG A 288 -12.95 19.34 6.47
C ARG A 288 -12.45 19.55 5.06
N VAL A 289 -12.48 18.50 4.22
CA VAL A 289 -12.12 18.61 2.79
C VAL A 289 -13.07 19.57 2.07
N ALA A 290 -14.38 19.44 2.32
CA ALA A 290 -15.38 20.34 1.75
C ALA A 290 -15.17 21.79 2.21
N ARG A 291 -14.88 21.98 3.51
CA ARG A 291 -14.61 23.30 4.07
C ARG A 291 -13.34 23.92 3.48
N ALA A 292 -12.27 23.16 3.39
CA ALA A 292 -11.02 23.59 2.74
C ALA A 292 -11.28 24.03 1.29
N ALA A 293 -12.04 23.25 0.52
CA ALA A 293 -12.35 23.57 -0.87
C ALA A 293 -13.12 24.89 -1.04
N LEU A 294 -14.11 25.16 -0.16
CA LEU A 294 -14.86 26.43 -0.17
C LEU A 294 -13.95 27.63 0.09
N GLU A 295 -12.98 27.51 1.00
CA GLU A 295 -12.07 28.63 1.32
C GLU A 295 -10.93 28.77 0.29
N ILE A 296 -10.48 27.66 -0.31
CA ILE A 296 -9.56 27.67 -1.46
C ILE A 296 -10.19 28.39 -2.66
N ALA A 297 -11.48 28.14 -2.92
CA ALA A 297 -12.22 28.80 -3.99
C ALA A 297 -12.28 30.33 -3.82
N ALA A 298 -12.35 30.81 -2.57
CA ALA A 298 -12.32 32.24 -2.26
C ALA A 298 -10.90 32.86 -2.31
N ALA A 299 -9.85 32.03 -2.25
CA ALA A 299 -8.47 32.50 -2.19
C ALA A 299 -7.92 32.92 -3.57
N LYS A 300 -7.35 34.13 -3.63
CA LYS A 300 -6.85 34.75 -4.89
C LYS A 300 -5.44 34.33 -5.29
N ASN A 301 -4.62 33.92 -4.33
CA ASN A 301 -3.21 33.59 -4.54
C ASN A 301 -2.86 32.22 -3.92
N VAL A 302 -1.66 31.73 -4.24
CA VAL A 302 -1.18 30.41 -3.81
C VAL A 302 -1.04 30.35 -2.29
N GLU A 303 -0.60 31.44 -1.65
CA GLU A 303 -0.41 31.53 -0.21
C GLU A 303 -1.74 31.45 0.55
N GLY A 304 -2.80 32.09 0.04
CA GLY A 304 -4.14 32.00 0.63
C GLY A 304 -4.73 30.60 0.50
N ARG A 305 -4.48 29.91 -0.62
CA ARG A 305 -4.90 28.50 -0.81
C ARG A 305 -4.15 27.56 0.13
N ALA A 306 -2.85 27.76 0.29
CA ALA A 306 -2.02 27.06 1.27
C ALA A 306 -2.51 27.29 2.70
N ALA A 307 -2.84 28.54 3.07
CA ALA A 307 -3.37 28.87 4.38
C ALA A 307 -4.74 28.19 4.64
N ALA A 308 -5.61 28.11 3.64
CA ALA A 308 -6.88 27.38 3.75
C ALA A 308 -6.67 25.87 3.99
N LEU A 309 -5.69 25.27 3.32
CA LEU A 309 -5.30 23.87 3.54
C LEU A 309 -4.75 23.66 4.96
N ASP A 310 -3.81 24.51 5.41
CA ASP A 310 -3.23 24.46 6.76
C ASP A 310 -4.25 24.82 7.86
N LEU A 311 -5.35 25.49 7.53
CA LEU A 311 -6.40 25.78 8.52
C LEU A 311 -7.30 24.55 8.76
N TRP A 312 -7.75 23.91 7.68
CA TRP A 312 -8.79 22.88 7.77
C TRP A 312 -8.26 21.45 7.78
N LEU A 313 -7.09 21.22 7.18
CA LEU A 313 -6.45 19.91 7.01
C LEU A 313 -5.11 19.82 7.75
N ARG A 314 -4.99 20.48 8.91
CA ARG A 314 -3.81 20.45 9.78
C ARG A 314 -3.73 19.25 10.71
N ASP A 315 -2.51 18.89 11.07
CA ASP A 315 -2.12 17.87 12.05
C ASP A 315 -1.52 18.45 13.35
N GLY A 316 -1.39 19.78 13.41
CA GLY A 316 -0.89 20.50 14.57
C GLY A 316 0.63 20.61 14.69
N HIS A 317 1.40 20.21 13.66
CA HIS A 317 2.87 20.33 13.67
C HIS A 317 3.38 21.68 13.16
N THR A 318 2.57 22.39 12.38
CA THR A 318 2.84 23.78 11.97
C THR A 318 2.07 24.75 12.85
N LEU A 319 2.76 25.75 13.40
CA LEU A 319 2.12 26.81 14.17
C LEU A 319 1.13 27.58 13.29
N PRO A 320 -0.05 27.94 13.81
CA PRO A 320 -0.96 28.82 13.09
C PRO A 320 -0.35 30.22 12.92
N PRO A 321 -0.87 31.05 12.00
CA PRO A 321 -0.43 32.43 11.83
C PRO A 321 -0.47 33.19 13.16
N VAL A 322 0.58 33.96 13.45
CA VAL A 322 0.72 34.70 14.70
C VAL A 322 -0.42 35.73 14.82
N HIS A 323 -1.29 35.55 15.80
CA HIS A 323 -2.12 36.64 16.29
C HIS A 323 -1.31 37.39 17.35
N VAL A 324 -1.16 38.71 17.18
CA VAL A 324 -0.51 39.59 18.18
C VAL A 324 -1.64 40.29 18.93
N PRO A 325 -2.03 39.81 20.13
CA PRO A 325 -2.85 40.60 21.02
C PRO A 325 -2.15 41.92 21.35
N ASP A 326 -2.90 43.01 21.45
CA ASP A 326 -2.35 44.30 21.88
C ASP A 326 -1.68 44.21 23.26
N ASP A 327 -0.65 45.02 23.47
CA ASP A 327 -0.02 45.18 24.79
C ASP A 327 -1.04 45.79 25.75
N VAL A 328 -1.30 45.09 26.86
CA VAL A 328 -2.24 45.54 27.89
C VAL A 328 -1.49 45.76 29.21
N PRO A 329 -1.44 46.99 29.74
CA PRO A 329 -0.92 47.23 31.08
C PRO A 329 -1.89 46.67 32.14
N LEU A 330 -1.39 45.79 33.01
CA LEU A 330 -2.19 45.18 34.09
C LEU A 330 -2.05 45.98 35.40
N ARG A 331 -3.15 46.58 35.87
CA ARG A 331 -3.19 47.32 37.15
C ARG A 331 -3.41 46.39 38.35
N ARG A 332 -2.78 46.70 39.49
CA ARG A 332 -2.95 45.95 40.76
C ARG A 332 -4.43 45.90 41.18
N GLY A 333 -4.92 44.69 41.51
CA GLY A 333 -6.29 44.43 41.98
C GLY A 333 -7.26 43.88 40.91
N LEU A 334 -6.86 43.79 39.64
CA LEU A 334 -7.67 43.26 38.53
C LEU A 334 -7.30 41.82 38.15
N TYR A 335 -6.48 41.13 38.95
CA TYR A 335 -6.02 39.77 38.68
C TYR A 335 -6.03 38.89 39.94
N HIS A 336 -6.13 37.58 39.72
CA HIS A 336 -6.00 36.55 40.75
C HIS A 336 -4.58 35.95 40.69
N SER A 337 -3.84 36.01 41.80
CA SER A 337 -2.52 35.37 41.86
C SER A 337 -2.68 33.89 42.22
N VAL A 338 -2.16 33.01 41.37
CA VAL A 338 -2.05 31.57 41.67
C VAL A 338 -0.87 31.38 42.64
N PRO A 339 -1.01 30.59 43.71
CA PRO A 339 0.10 30.33 44.62
C PRO A 339 1.30 29.69 43.91
N PRO A 340 2.54 29.93 44.38
CA PRO A 340 3.72 29.28 43.83
C PRO A 340 3.60 27.76 43.83
N ASN A 341 4.11 27.11 42.78
CA ASN A 341 4.08 25.65 42.58
C ASN A 341 2.67 25.03 42.50
N GLN A 342 1.63 25.84 42.28
CA GLN A 342 0.29 25.34 41.96
C GLN A 342 -0.04 25.49 40.48
N HIS A 343 -0.91 24.62 40.00
CA HIS A 343 -1.46 24.68 38.64
C HIS A 343 -2.68 25.61 38.62
N LEU A 344 -2.89 26.27 37.48
CA LEU A 344 -4.14 26.96 37.20
C LEU A 344 -5.21 25.93 36.89
N LEU A 345 -6.34 26.00 37.60
CA LEU A 345 -7.55 25.26 37.28
C LEU A 345 -8.74 26.19 37.41
N VAL A 346 -9.39 26.48 36.29
CA VAL A 346 -10.63 27.26 36.22
C VAL A 346 -11.72 26.33 35.72
N ARG A 347 -12.64 25.96 36.61
CA ARG A 347 -13.86 25.22 36.25
C ARG A 347 -14.98 26.24 36.04
N ASP A 348 -15.81 26.02 35.02
CA ASP A 348 -16.98 26.84 34.72
C ASP A 348 -16.66 28.35 34.69
N PRO A 349 -15.76 28.80 33.79
CA PRO A 349 -15.32 30.20 33.73
C PRO A 349 -16.52 31.15 33.64
N ASP A 350 -16.54 32.20 34.47
CA ASP A 350 -17.64 33.18 34.57
C ASP A 350 -17.10 34.61 34.35
N GLY A 351 -17.60 35.28 33.32
CA GLY A 351 -17.17 36.63 32.94
C GLY A 351 -15.72 36.70 32.45
N SER A 352 -15.04 37.82 32.73
CA SER A 352 -13.65 38.05 32.33
C SER A 352 -12.74 38.18 33.55
N GLN A 353 -11.73 37.33 33.65
CA GLN A 353 -10.79 37.27 34.78
C GLN A 353 -9.36 37.01 34.30
N THR A 354 -8.37 37.61 34.96
CA THR A 354 -6.95 37.37 34.67
C THR A 354 -6.29 36.64 35.83
N TYR A 355 -5.52 35.61 35.51
CA TYR A 355 -4.77 34.78 36.47
C TYR A 355 -3.27 34.95 36.26
N LEU A 356 -2.53 35.30 37.32
CA LEU A 356 -1.07 35.39 37.29
C LEU A 356 -0.45 34.14 37.92
N LEU A 357 0.34 33.41 37.14
CA LEU A 357 1.11 32.27 37.60
C LEU A 357 2.58 32.68 37.78
N PRO A 358 3.11 32.70 39.01
CA PRO A 358 4.51 33.01 39.24
C PRO A 358 5.41 31.91 38.68
N PHE A 359 6.57 32.31 38.15
CA PHE A 359 7.57 31.34 37.71
C PHE A 359 8.07 30.54 38.94
N PRO A 360 8.26 29.22 38.82
CA PRO A 360 8.88 28.42 39.87
C PRO A 360 10.28 28.96 40.20
N LYS A 361 10.73 28.78 41.45
CA LYS A 361 12.09 29.15 41.83
C LYS A 361 13.08 28.37 40.97
N ALA A 362 14.10 29.05 40.43
CA ALA A 362 15.15 28.39 39.68
C ALA A 362 15.93 27.44 40.61
N GLU A 363 15.82 26.14 40.37
CA GLU A 363 16.68 25.12 40.97
C GLU A 363 18.04 25.09 40.25
N GLU A 364 19.10 24.65 40.93
CA GLU A 364 20.45 24.60 40.34
C GLU A 364 20.46 23.79 39.03
N GLY A 365 20.88 24.43 37.94
CA GLY A 365 20.98 23.82 36.61
C GLY A 365 19.74 23.99 35.70
N ARG A 366 18.63 24.54 36.21
CA ARG A 366 17.38 24.70 35.42
C ARG A 366 17.25 26.13 34.89
N THR A 367 17.32 26.31 33.58
CA THR A 367 17.31 27.64 32.92
C THR A 367 15.99 27.98 32.23
N SER A 368 15.19 26.99 31.86
CA SER A 368 13.92 27.15 31.16
C SER A 368 12.90 26.09 31.56
N LEU A 369 11.62 26.44 31.45
CA LEU A 369 10.48 25.53 31.62
C LEU A 369 9.56 25.61 30.41
N LYS A 370 8.70 24.62 30.27
CA LYS A 370 7.60 24.64 29.31
C LYS A 370 6.32 25.01 30.03
N PHE A 371 5.73 26.16 29.68
CA PHE A 371 4.37 26.48 30.10
C PHE A 371 3.40 25.71 29.20
N VAL A 372 2.39 25.08 29.82
CA VAL A 372 1.36 24.30 29.12
C VAL A 372 0.00 24.78 29.57
N LEU A 373 -0.89 25.04 28.62
CA LEU A 373 -2.29 25.42 28.85
C LEU A 373 -3.22 24.56 27.99
N TYR A 374 -4.27 24.08 28.62
CA TYR A 374 -5.34 23.28 28.04
C TYR A 374 -6.66 24.04 28.22
N ALA A 375 -7.37 24.28 27.12
CA ALA A 375 -8.71 24.90 27.15
C ALA A 375 -9.72 23.97 26.48
N SER A 376 -10.67 23.44 27.25
CA SER A 376 -11.66 22.48 26.75
C SER A 376 -12.84 23.18 26.09
N GLN A 377 -13.08 22.84 24.82
CA GLN A 377 -14.15 23.39 23.97
C GLN A 377 -14.16 24.92 23.76
N GLY A 378 -13.38 25.70 24.52
CA GLY A 378 -13.20 27.13 24.29
C GLY A 378 -12.16 27.43 23.21
N SER A 379 -11.68 28.67 23.20
CA SER A 379 -10.70 29.12 22.22
C SER A 379 -9.44 29.69 22.86
N ILE A 380 -8.30 29.46 22.22
CA ILE A 380 -7.10 30.29 22.39
C ILE A 380 -6.82 30.80 20.98
N PRO A 381 -7.20 32.04 20.63
CA PRO A 381 -7.10 32.51 19.26
C PRO A 381 -5.67 32.38 18.69
N PRO A 382 -5.50 31.93 17.44
CA PRO A 382 -6.55 31.63 16.45
C PRO A 382 -7.07 30.17 16.48
N VAL A 383 -6.65 29.33 17.43
CA VAL A 383 -7.04 27.91 17.49
C VAL A 383 -8.31 27.73 18.32
N SER A 384 -9.28 27.04 17.74
CA SER A 384 -10.52 26.68 18.41
C SER A 384 -11.15 25.45 17.75
N PRO A 385 -12.05 24.72 18.45
CA PRO A 385 -13.05 23.90 17.80
C PRO A 385 -13.90 24.73 16.82
N ARG A 386 -14.69 24.07 15.96
CA ARG A 386 -15.51 24.77 14.96
C ARG A 386 -16.61 25.61 15.61
N GLN A 387 -17.25 25.08 16.65
CA GLN A 387 -18.27 25.78 17.44
C GLN A 387 -17.75 25.87 18.89
N PRO A 388 -16.82 26.82 19.16
CA PRO A 388 -16.26 26.93 20.49
C PRO A 388 -17.29 27.47 21.48
N LEU A 389 -17.08 27.15 22.76
CA LEU A 389 -17.73 27.86 23.86
C LEU A 389 -17.35 29.36 23.81
N PRO A 390 -18.19 30.26 24.36
CA PRO A 390 -17.97 31.70 24.27
C PRO A 390 -16.64 32.17 24.86
N PHE A 391 -16.08 31.42 25.81
CA PHE A 391 -14.87 31.83 26.51
C PHE A 391 -13.63 31.78 25.62
N GLN A 392 -12.77 32.77 25.79
CA GLN A 392 -11.49 32.88 25.08
C GLN A 392 -10.36 33.06 26.08
N ALA A 393 -9.26 32.34 25.89
CA ALA A 393 -8.07 32.46 26.71
C ALA A 393 -6.92 33.12 25.93
N ALA A 394 -6.21 34.04 26.57
CA ALA A 394 -5.01 34.70 26.06
C ALA A 394 -3.84 34.48 27.02
N VAL A 395 -2.68 34.13 26.46
CA VAL A 395 -1.46 33.83 27.23
C VAL A 395 -0.42 34.91 27.00
N ARG A 396 0.04 35.53 28.10
CA ARG A 396 1.04 36.59 28.09
C ARG A 396 2.16 36.29 29.07
N VAL A 397 3.37 36.75 28.78
CA VAL A 397 4.48 36.77 29.72
C VAL A 397 4.62 38.17 30.30
N CYS A 398 4.71 38.23 31.62
CA CYS A 398 4.72 39.47 32.38
C CYS A 398 5.97 39.59 33.25
N LYS A 399 6.45 40.81 33.42
CA LYS A 399 7.58 41.11 34.31
C LYS A 399 7.19 42.22 35.28
N GLU A 400 7.37 41.96 36.57
CA GLU A 400 7.09 42.92 37.62
C GLU A 400 8.34 43.77 37.89
N HIS A 401 8.21 45.06 37.58
CA HIS A 401 9.12 46.13 37.98
C HIS A 401 8.35 47.04 38.98
N ASP A 402 7.93 48.24 38.57
CA ASP A 402 7.04 49.13 39.35
C ASP A 402 5.55 48.93 39.02
N GLU A 403 5.24 48.61 37.76
CA GLU A 403 3.95 48.13 37.25
C GLU A 403 4.16 46.81 36.49
N ILE A 404 3.11 46.01 36.32
CA ILE A 404 3.18 44.72 35.61
C ILE A 404 3.03 44.98 34.11
N SER A 405 4.13 44.88 33.37
CA SER A 405 4.16 44.94 31.90
C SER A 405 4.09 43.52 31.33
N CYS A 406 3.22 43.31 30.34
CA CYS A 406 2.95 42.00 29.76
C CYS A 406 3.02 42.06 28.24
N SER A 407 3.61 41.03 27.64
CA SER A 407 3.70 40.83 26.18
C SER A 407 3.14 39.46 25.79
N PRO A 408 2.64 39.28 24.55
CA PRO A 408 2.16 37.98 24.08
C PRO A 408 3.23 36.89 24.17
N LEU A 409 2.86 35.70 24.63
CA LEU A 409 3.77 34.55 24.68
C LEU A 409 3.68 33.77 23.35
N THR A 410 4.82 33.51 22.70
CA THR A 410 4.88 32.74 21.47
C THR A 410 4.88 31.23 21.75
N PRO A 411 3.97 30.44 21.17
CA PRO A 411 3.92 29.00 21.41
C PRO A 411 5.00 28.23 20.66
N SER A 412 5.51 27.16 21.29
CA SER A 412 6.28 26.09 20.65
C SER A 412 5.37 25.02 20.02
N THR A 413 4.20 24.78 20.64
CA THR A 413 3.18 23.84 20.15
C THR A 413 1.83 24.51 20.28
N PHE A 414 1.02 24.50 19.21
CA PHE A 414 -0.29 25.12 19.25
C PHE A 414 -1.28 24.39 18.35
N LYS A 415 -2.12 23.54 18.94
CA LYS A 415 -2.99 22.61 18.20
C LYS A 415 -4.21 22.17 19.01
N LEU A 416 -5.12 21.46 18.36
CA LEU A 416 -6.24 20.78 19.00
C LEU A 416 -5.89 19.31 19.31
N ILE A 417 -6.21 18.84 20.51
CA ILE A 417 -6.09 17.41 20.90
C ILE A 417 -7.48 16.84 21.27
N PRO A 418 -7.71 15.53 21.12
CA PRO A 418 -9.00 14.93 21.47
C PRO A 418 -9.29 14.98 22.97
N SER A 419 -10.57 14.96 23.33
CA SER A 419 -11.05 14.78 24.70
C SER A 419 -11.89 13.50 24.80
N PRO A 420 -11.27 12.30 24.97
CA PRO A 420 -12.00 11.04 25.01
C PRO A 420 -13.07 11.00 26.10
N ILE A 421 -14.26 10.49 25.77
CA ILE A 421 -15.38 10.37 26.71
C ILE A 421 -15.09 9.23 27.70
N PRO A 422 -15.08 9.50 29.03
CA PRO A 422 -14.85 8.47 30.03
C PRO A 422 -15.84 7.29 29.92
N GLY A 423 -15.32 6.06 29.95
CA GLY A 423 -16.13 4.83 29.89
C GLY A 423 -16.53 4.38 28.48
N SER A 424 -16.28 5.20 27.45
CA SER A 424 -16.47 4.84 26.04
C SER A 424 -15.15 4.47 25.38
N PRO A 425 -15.12 3.57 24.37
CA PRO A 425 -13.91 3.36 23.59
C PRO A 425 -13.52 4.63 22.81
N PHE A 426 -12.22 4.87 22.65
CA PHE A 426 -11.70 5.91 21.76
C PHE A 426 -11.02 5.30 20.54
N PRO A 427 -11.23 5.85 19.33
CA PRO A 427 -12.40 6.66 18.96
C PRO A 427 -13.71 5.87 19.11
N VAL A 428 -14.84 6.59 19.26
CA VAL A 428 -16.17 6.00 19.41
C VAL A 428 -16.61 5.40 18.07
N PRO A 429 -16.88 4.08 17.98
CA PRO A 429 -17.24 3.43 16.71
C PRO A 429 -18.50 4.04 16.09
N GLY A 430 -18.42 4.46 14.83
CA GLY A 430 -19.57 5.00 14.07
C GLY A 430 -19.98 6.43 14.44
N GLU A 431 -19.39 7.03 15.46
CA GLU A 431 -19.66 8.41 15.90
C GLU A 431 -18.42 9.29 15.77
N GLY A 432 -17.25 8.79 16.18
CA GLY A 432 -15.98 9.50 16.08
C GLY A 432 -15.89 10.69 17.01
N ALA A 433 -15.18 11.73 16.56
CA ALA A 433 -15.17 13.04 17.19
C ALA A 433 -16.12 13.98 16.44
N ASP A 434 -16.76 14.89 17.17
CA ASP A 434 -17.57 15.98 16.61
C ASP A 434 -16.71 17.24 16.31
N GLU A 435 -17.15 18.10 15.40
CA GLU A 435 -16.42 19.32 15.03
C GLU A 435 -16.32 20.36 16.16
N SER A 436 -17.20 20.26 17.15
CA SER A 436 -17.19 21.08 18.38
C SER A 436 -16.33 20.50 19.50
N GLU A 437 -15.84 19.27 19.36
CA GLU A 437 -15.04 18.60 20.37
C GLU A 437 -13.53 18.90 20.22
N GLY A 438 -12.85 18.96 21.36
CA GLY A 438 -11.40 19.09 21.42
C GLY A 438 -10.94 19.99 22.56
N VAL A 439 -9.67 19.82 22.93
CA VAL A 439 -8.96 20.67 23.89
C VAL A 439 -7.91 21.44 23.12
N VAL A 440 -7.92 22.76 23.24
CA VAL A 440 -6.86 23.60 22.68
C VAL A 440 -5.62 23.45 23.55
N LEU A 441 -4.55 22.94 22.97
CA LEU A 441 -3.23 22.79 23.58
C LEU A 441 -2.34 23.96 23.16
N PHE A 442 -1.87 24.71 24.14
CA PHE A 442 -0.85 25.75 23.99
C PHE A 442 0.36 25.38 24.83
N GLU A 443 1.51 25.17 24.20
CA GLU A 443 2.80 24.99 24.88
C GLU A 443 3.76 26.10 24.46
N ALA A 444 4.53 26.64 25.40
CA ALA A 444 5.54 27.64 25.12
C ALA A 444 6.75 27.48 26.05
N ASP A 445 7.95 27.65 25.51
CA ASP A 445 9.17 27.65 26.31
C ASP A 445 9.35 29.03 26.96
N VAL A 446 9.59 29.04 28.27
CA VAL A 446 9.77 30.25 29.07
C VAL A 446 11.12 30.20 29.79
N ALA A 447 11.91 31.26 29.64
CA ALA A 447 13.19 31.42 30.32
C ALA A 447 12.95 31.86 31.77
N LEU A 448 13.52 31.16 32.74
CA LEU A 448 13.29 31.47 34.16
C LEU A 448 13.89 32.84 34.52
N GLY A 449 13.10 33.67 35.19
CA GLY A 449 13.47 35.03 35.57
C GLY A 449 12.90 35.40 36.93
N THR A 450 13.59 36.28 37.66
CA THR A 450 13.09 36.85 38.91
C THR A 450 11.94 37.82 38.62
N ASN A 451 10.87 37.76 39.41
CA ASN A 451 9.68 38.61 39.26
C ASN A 451 9.01 38.48 37.87
N SER A 452 9.01 37.27 37.31
CA SER A 452 8.33 36.96 36.04
C SER A 452 7.13 36.05 36.27
N TYR A 453 6.08 36.28 35.48
CA TYR A 453 4.79 35.60 35.60
C TYR A 453 4.26 35.23 34.22
N VAL A 454 3.48 34.15 34.13
CA VAL A 454 2.59 33.92 33.00
C VAL A 454 1.21 34.45 33.38
N ALA A 455 0.66 35.36 32.59
CA ALA A 455 -0.72 35.80 32.72
C ALA A 455 -1.61 35.01 31.77
N VAL A 456 -2.66 34.42 32.30
CA VAL A 456 -3.74 33.79 31.54
C VAL A 456 -4.99 34.63 31.74
N THR A 457 -5.42 35.33 30.69
CA THR A 457 -6.67 36.10 30.70
C THR A 457 -7.75 35.24 30.08
N VAL A 458 -8.84 35.03 30.82
CA VAL A 458 -10.05 34.33 30.36
C VAL A 458 -11.13 35.37 30.18
N GLU A 459 -11.72 35.45 29.00
CA GLU A 459 -12.77 36.42 28.66
C GLU A 459 -14.06 35.69 28.28
N ASN A 460 -15.20 36.32 28.52
CA ASN A 460 -16.52 35.85 28.07
C ASN A 460 -16.92 34.45 28.59
N GLY A 461 -16.54 34.12 29.83
CA GLY A 461 -16.98 32.89 30.50
C GLY A 461 -18.50 32.83 30.70
N ASP A 462 -19.11 31.70 30.36
CA ASP A 462 -20.55 31.44 30.48
C ASP A 462 -20.89 30.24 31.40
N LYS A 463 -19.97 29.90 32.31
CA LYS A 463 -20.06 28.77 33.26
C LYS A 463 -20.06 27.38 32.62
N ARG A 464 -19.37 27.23 31.49
CA ARG A 464 -19.16 25.94 30.81
C ARG A 464 -17.71 25.73 30.43
N GLY A 465 -17.29 24.47 30.44
CA GLY A 465 -15.94 24.06 30.10
C GLY A 465 -14.93 24.30 31.22
N TRP A 466 -13.65 24.16 30.90
CA TRP A 466 -12.58 24.30 31.88
C TRP A 466 -11.27 24.74 31.22
N ILE A 467 -10.42 25.38 32.02
CA ILE A 467 -9.05 25.75 31.67
C ILE A 467 -8.11 25.18 32.71
N PHE A 468 -7.06 24.49 32.24
CA PHE A 468 -6.03 23.93 33.10
C PHE A 468 -4.66 24.29 32.57
N GLY A 469 -3.74 24.76 33.42
CA GLY A 469 -2.40 25.12 32.97
C GLY A 469 -1.35 25.09 34.07
N GLY A 470 -0.09 25.00 33.68
CA GLY A 470 1.03 24.97 34.61
C GLY A 470 2.37 24.85 33.91
N PHE A 471 3.41 24.59 34.69
CA PHE A 471 4.77 24.41 34.20
C PHE A 471 5.14 22.92 34.14
N ALA A 472 5.87 22.54 33.10
CA ALA A 472 6.39 21.20 32.87
C ALA A 472 7.86 21.25 32.43
N GLU A 473 8.51 20.09 32.42
CA GLU A 473 9.87 19.97 31.89
C GLU A 473 9.92 20.26 30.38
N THR A 474 10.94 21.02 29.98
CA THR A 474 11.25 21.27 28.57
C THR A 474 11.98 20.10 27.94
N GLU A 475 12.94 19.50 28.66
CA GLU A 475 13.79 18.45 28.11
C GLU A 475 13.06 17.10 28.05
N PRO A 476 13.10 16.41 26.89
CA PRO A 476 12.52 15.08 26.77
C PRO A 476 13.41 14.03 27.46
N ILE A 477 12.78 13.00 28.03
CA ILE A 477 13.48 11.87 28.64
C ILE A 477 13.80 10.86 27.53
N ASN A 478 15.09 10.66 27.26
CA ASN A 478 15.53 9.63 26.31
C ASN A 478 15.61 8.27 26.99
N ILE A 479 14.90 7.29 26.44
CA ILE A 479 14.86 5.93 26.94
C ILE A 479 15.67 5.04 26.00
N GLU A 480 16.75 4.44 26.51
CA GLU A 480 17.65 3.58 25.76
C GLU A 480 17.12 2.14 25.65
N VAL A 481 15.93 1.98 25.06
CA VAL A 481 15.33 0.66 24.80
C VAL A 481 15.44 0.34 23.31
N GLY A 482 16.05 -0.81 22.99
CA GLY A 482 16.19 -1.30 21.61
C GLY A 482 15.22 -2.42 21.28
N LEU A 483 15.04 -2.73 19.99
CA LEU A 483 14.15 -3.84 19.60
C LEU A 483 14.63 -5.18 20.16
N THR A 484 15.96 -5.40 20.23
CA THR A 484 16.54 -6.67 20.68
C THR A 484 16.17 -7.02 22.11
N SER A 485 16.05 -6.03 23.01
CA SER A 485 15.59 -6.25 24.39
C SER A 485 14.09 -6.57 24.47
N LEU A 486 13.30 -6.13 23.50
CA LEU A 486 11.85 -6.35 23.46
C LEU A 486 11.42 -7.63 22.72
N LEU A 487 12.35 -8.36 22.08
CA LEU A 487 12.03 -9.57 21.33
C LEU A 487 11.49 -10.71 22.21
N VAL A 488 11.94 -10.79 23.48
CA VAL A 488 11.66 -11.91 24.39
C VAL A 488 11.07 -11.46 25.74
N SER A 489 11.28 -10.20 26.14
CA SER A 489 10.82 -9.65 27.41
C SER A 489 10.12 -8.30 27.23
N SER A 490 9.29 -7.92 28.21
CA SER A 490 8.82 -6.54 28.33
C SER A 490 9.83 -5.69 29.09
N VAL A 491 9.76 -4.37 28.89
CA VAL A 491 10.54 -3.38 29.63
C VAL A 491 9.58 -2.37 30.25
N ASP A 492 9.71 -2.17 31.56
CA ASP A 492 8.95 -1.17 32.30
C ASP A 492 9.67 0.18 32.24
N VAL A 493 8.92 1.22 31.86
CA VAL A 493 9.39 2.60 31.77
C VAL A 493 8.67 3.42 32.84
N ALA A 494 9.41 3.98 33.80
CA ALA A 494 8.85 4.85 34.82
C ALA A 494 8.31 6.15 34.21
N VAL A 495 7.11 6.56 34.63
CA VAL A 495 6.48 7.83 34.26
C VAL A 495 6.54 8.78 35.44
N PRO A 496 7.27 9.91 35.34
CA PRO A 496 7.32 10.89 36.41
C PRO A 496 5.95 11.56 36.64
N SER A 497 5.75 12.15 37.82
CA SER A 497 4.51 12.87 38.15
C SER A 497 4.52 14.28 37.57
N GLY A 498 3.52 14.66 36.78
CA GLY A 498 3.39 16.02 36.26
C GLY A 498 2.29 16.13 35.20
N ILE A 499 2.08 17.35 34.69
CA ILE A 499 0.99 17.67 33.75
C ILE A 499 1.33 17.36 32.29
N ARG A 500 2.63 17.21 31.98
CA ARG A 500 3.14 16.94 30.65
C ARG A 500 4.52 16.28 30.74
N TRP A 501 4.69 15.15 30.06
CA TRP A 501 5.97 14.45 29.93
C TRP A 501 6.19 14.00 28.51
N GLN A 502 7.43 14.08 28.03
CA GLN A 502 7.81 13.57 26.72
C GLN A 502 8.92 12.54 26.89
N LEU A 503 8.67 11.35 26.34
CA LEU A 503 9.56 10.20 26.35
C LEU A 503 9.97 9.90 24.91
N ASN A 504 11.27 9.86 24.65
CA ASN A 504 11.83 9.54 23.34
C ASN A 504 12.41 8.13 23.35
N LEU A 505 12.05 7.34 22.33
CA LEU A 505 12.51 5.96 22.12
C LEU A 505 13.30 5.90 20.79
N PRO A 506 14.53 6.44 20.74
CA PRO A 506 15.29 6.58 19.50
C PRO A 506 15.81 5.24 18.94
N ASN A 507 16.02 4.25 19.79
CA ASN A 507 16.57 2.94 19.41
C ASN A 507 15.49 1.92 19.02
N LEU A 508 14.21 2.30 19.09
CA LEU A 508 13.10 1.49 18.59
C LEU A 508 12.81 1.83 17.13
N PRO A 509 12.94 0.88 16.19
CA PRO A 509 12.71 1.17 14.78
C PRO A 509 11.25 1.53 14.53
N ALA A 510 11.04 2.75 14.03
CA ALA A 510 9.76 3.22 13.48
C ALA A 510 9.60 2.65 12.06
N ASN A 511 9.09 1.42 11.99
CA ASN A 511 8.92 0.69 10.74
C ASN A 511 7.59 -0.04 10.70
N SER A 512 6.95 -0.05 9.53
CA SER A 512 5.65 -0.72 9.28
C SER A 512 5.63 -2.22 9.54
N LEU A 513 6.81 -2.86 9.61
CA LEU A 513 6.98 -4.30 9.85
C LEU A 513 6.95 -4.72 11.31
N VAL A 514 6.90 -3.78 12.26
CA VAL A 514 6.89 -4.08 13.70
C VAL A 514 5.83 -3.23 14.41
N VAL A 515 5.16 -3.84 15.38
CA VAL A 515 4.16 -3.20 16.22
C VAL A 515 4.54 -3.43 17.68
N TYR A 516 4.52 -2.38 18.48
CA TYR A 516 4.79 -2.45 19.91
C TYR A 516 3.47 -2.36 20.69
N ARG A 517 3.37 -3.11 21.76
CA ARG A 517 2.30 -3.00 22.74
C ARG A 517 2.78 -2.15 23.91
N LEU A 518 1.94 -1.21 24.31
CA LEU A 518 2.11 -0.43 25.53
C LEU A 518 0.99 -0.80 26.50
N THR A 519 1.35 -1.14 27.73
CA THR A 519 0.39 -1.41 28.81
C THR A 519 0.65 -0.43 29.96
N PRO A 520 -0.27 0.50 30.26
CA PRO A 520 -0.11 1.41 31.39
C PRO A 520 -0.31 0.67 32.71
N ARG A 521 0.54 0.97 33.69
CA ARG A 521 0.37 0.55 35.08
C ARG A 521 -0.02 1.75 35.93
N TYR A 522 -0.94 1.50 36.85
CA TYR A 522 -1.56 2.52 37.71
C TYR A 522 -1.11 2.32 39.14
N ASP A 523 -1.06 3.43 39.90
CA ASP A 523 -0.83 3.39 41.34
C ASP A 523 -1.99 2.64 42.04
N PRO A 524 -1.74 1.74 43.03
CA PRO A 524 -2.79 0.95 43.70
C PRO A 524 -3.87 1.75 44.43
N ASN A 525 -3.62 3.03 44.75
CA ASN A 525 -4.64 3.90 45.36
C ASN A 525 -5.60 4.44 44.29
N PRO A 526 -6.94 4.43 44.51
CA PRO A 526 -7.93 4.85 43.52
C PRO A 526 -7.82 6.36 43.28
N SER A 527 -6.93 6.77 42.39
CA SER A 527 -6.61 8.17 42.09
C SER A 527 -7.49 8.76 40.99
N CYS A 528 -8.05 7.94 40.09
CA CYS A 528 -8.83 8.46 38.97
C CYS A 528 -10.27 8.75 39.39
N THR A 529 -10.51 9.95 39.90
CA THR A 529 -11.86 10.46 40.24
C THR A 529 -12.66 10.78 38.97
N PRO A 530 -14.00 10.62 38.96
CA PRO A 530 -14.87 11.02 37.85
C PRO A 530 -14.76 12.51 37.49
N ASP A 531 -14.37 13.33 38.46
CA ASP A 531 -14.29 14.80 38.34
C ASP A 531 -13.00 15.29 37.71
N ALA A 532 -12.15 14.40 37.19
CA ALA A 532 -10.90 14.79 36.57
C ALA A 532 -11.14 15.56 35.27
N VAL A 533 -10.56 16.75 35.14
CA VAL A 533 -10.84 17.62 33.98
C VAL A 533 -10.18 17.10 32.70
N LEU A 534 -8.98 16.55 32.81
CA LEU A 534 -8.24 15.93 31.70
C LEU A 534 -7.66 14.59 32.14
N LEU A 535 -8.29 13.51 31.68
CA LEU A 535 -7.74 12.17 31.85
C LEU A 535 -6.39 12.05 31.11
N PRO A 536 -5.44 11.27 31.65
CA PRO A 536 -4.16 11.00 30.99
C PRO A 536 -4.33 10.60 29.53
N LEU A 537 -3.80 11.41 28.62
CA LEU A 537 -3.85 11.19 27.18
C LEU A 537 -2.44 11.01 26.64
N LEU A 538 -2.18 9.86 26.05
CA LEU A 538 -0.94 9.57 25.33
C LEU A 538 -1.05 10.04 23.89
N THR A 539 -0.15 10.92 23.49
CA THR A 539 0.16 11.28 22.10
C THR A 539 1.35 10.45 21.65
N HIS A 540 1.15 9.58 20.66
CA HIS A 540 2.20 8.78 20.03
C HIS A 540 2.53 9.31 18.64
N GLN A 541 3.78 9.70 18.44
CA GLN A 541 4.29 10.17 17.15
C GLN A 541 5.41 9.25 16.67
N SER A 542 5.32 8.81 15.42
CA SER A 542 6.35 7.96 14.77
C SER A 542 6.86 8.53 13.45
N HIS A 543 6.19 9.57 12.95
CA HIS A 543 6.53 10.34 11.77
C HIS A 543 5.97 11.76 11.97
N PRO A 544 6.57 12.83 11.42
CA PRO A 544 6.03 14.19 11.55
C PRO A 544 4.54 14.28 11.21
N SER A 545 4.12 13.78 10.05
CA SER A 545 2.72 13.78 9.61
C SER A 545 1.78 12.76 10.29
N GLU A 546 2.27 11.92 11.21
CA GLU A 546 1.51 10.83 11.81
C GLU A 546 1.54 10.89 13.34
N THR A 547 0.37 11.07 13.94
CA THR A 547 0.17 11.11 15.38
C THR A 547 -1.04 10.26 15.73
N HIS A 548 -0.98 9.52 16.83
CA HIS A 548 -2.07 8.70 17.37
C HIS A 548 -2.34 9.12 18.82
N TYR A 549 -3.58 9.01 19.25
CA TYR A 549 -4.02 9.42 20.58
C TYR A 549 -4.63 8.24 21.32
N PHE A 550 -4.16 7.99 22.54
CA PHE A 550 -4.60 6.86 23.37
C PHE A 550 -4.92 7.34 24.79
N PRO A 551 -6.17 7.18 25.27
CA PRO A 551 -6.46 7.43 26.68
C PRO A 551 -5.76 6.38 27.55
N LEU A 552 -5.09 6.84 28.61
CA LEU A 552 -4.39 6.01 29.59
C LEU A 552 -5.16 5.96 30.92
N ALA A 553 -6.48 5.81 30.90
CA ALA A 553 -7.26 5.66 32.13
C ALA A 553 -7.79 4.22 32.27
N PRO A 554 -7.95 3.68 33.51
CA PRO A 554 -8.39 2.31 33.73
C PRO A 554 -9.76 1.97 33.11
N SER A 555 -10.60 2.97 32.89
CA SER A 555 -11.90 2.84 32.22
C SER A 555 -11.81 2.50 30.74
N PHE A 556 -10.63 2.62 30.12
CA PHE A 556 -10.39 2.27 28.73
C PHE A 556 -9.66 0.92 28.64
N SER A 557 -10.34 -0.09 28.10
CA SER A 557 -9.84 -1.49 28.06
C SER A 557 -9.17 -1.90 26.76
N ARG A 558 -9.03 -0.99 25.78
CA ARG A 558 -8.44 -1.31 24.47
C ARG A 558 -6.92 -1.46 24.56
N ARG A 559 -6.39 -2.42 23.79
CA ARG A 559 -4.94 -2.60 23.58
C ARG A 559 -4.35 -1.34 22.94
N ILE A 560 -3.28 -0.80 23.52
CA ILE A 560 -2.54 0.33 22.95
C ILE A 560 -1.42 -0.24 22.08
N LEU A 561 -1.53 -0.04 20.77
CA LEU A 561 -0.62 -0.58 19.77
C LEU A 561 0.10 0.57 19.06
N LEU A 562 1.39 0.71 19.36
CA LEU A 562 2.27 1.69 18.75
C LEU A 562 2.79 1.14 17.42
N HIS A 563 2.43 1.79 16.33
CA HIS A 563 2.86 1.43 14.98
C HIS A 563 3.39 2.65 14.21
N SER A 564 3.96 2.42 13.03
CA SER A 564 4.52 3.50 12.22
C SER A 564 4.34 3.26 10.73
N HIS A 565 4.16 4.35 10.00
CA HIS A 565 4.21 4.39 8.54
C HIS A 565 5.47 5.10 8.00
N SER A 566 6.48 5.33 8.85
CA SER A 566 7.72 6.05 8.49
C SER A 566 8.58 5.30 7.47
N ALA A 567 8.87 4.02 7.72
CA ALA A 567 9.64 3.17 6.81
C ALA A 567 8.90 1.86 6.48
N ALA A 568 9.08 1.34 5.27
CA ALA A 568 8.44 0.10 4.82
C ALA A 568 9.29 -0.64 3.78
N PRO A 569 8.95 -1.90 3.45
CA PRO A 569 9.55 -2.57 2.31
C PRO A 569 9.42 -1.70 1.06
N TYR A 570 10.55 -1.43 0.41
CA TYR A 570 10.65 -0.63 -0.81
C TYR A 570 10.34 0.87 -0.67
N ILE A 571 10.17 1.38 0.57
CA ILE A 571 9.96 2.80 0.88
C ILE A 571 10.95 3.20 1.98
N ALA A 572 11.90 4.07 1.63
CA ALA A 572 12.82 4.65 2.62
C ALA A 572 12.13 5.78 3.40
N SER A 573 12.52 5.96 4.65
CA SER A 573 12.14 7.14 5.44
C SER A 573 13.18 8.24 5.28
N ASP A 574 12.72 9.47 5.12
CA ASP A 574 13.55 10.69 5.13
C ASP A 574 13.75 11.23 6.56
N HIS A 575 13.10 10.63 7.56
CA HIS A 575 13.09 11.10 8.94
C HIS A 575 13.86 10.15 9.88
N PRO A 576 14.42 10.67 10.99
CA PRO A 576 15.04 9.84 12.02
C PRO A 576 14.09 8.76 12.51
N SER A 577 14.60 7.53 12.67
CA SER A 577 13.82 6.44 13.24
C SER A 577 13.64 6.64 14.74
N GLY A 578 12.47 6.29 15.26
CA GLY A 578 12.17 6.36 16.68
C GLY A 578 10.69 6.63 16.96
N HIS A 579 10.31 6.52 18.22
CA HIS A 579 8.97 6.86 18.69
C HIS A 579 9.04 7.96 19.74
N VAL A 580 8.13 8.92 19.66
CA VAL A 580 7.95 9.97 20.66
C VAL A 580 6.60 9.75 21.34
N LEU A 581 6.62 9.65 22.66
CA LEU A 581 5.44 9.47 23.50
C LEU A 581 5.28 10.70 24.39
N THR A 582 4.21 11.45 24.22
CA THR A 582 3.90 12.60 25.08
C THR A 582 2.65 12.31 25.89
N ILE A 583 2.71 12.43 27.21
CA ILE A 583 1.56 12.21 28.09
C ILE A 583 1.07 13.57 28.58
N HIS A 584 -0.22 13.85 28.37
CA HIS A 584 -0.92 15.04 28.82
C HIS A 584 -1.88 14.65 29.97
N SER A 585 -1.89 15.38 31.09
CA SER A 585 -2.75 15.06 32.24
C SER A 585 -3.04 16.30 33.09
N SER A 586 -4.18 16.31 33.80
CA SER A 586 -4.45 17.28 34.89
C SER A 586 -3.70 16.96 36.19
N GLY A 587 -3.07 15.78 36.28
CA GLY A 587 -2.39 15.30 37.49
C GLY A 587 -3.30 14.56 38.49
N GLU A 588 -4.62 14.56 38.27
CA GLU A 588 -5.60 13.91 39.16
C GLU A 588 -5.56 12.37 39.02
N CYS A 589 -5.29 11.84 37.82
CA CYS A 589 -5.14 10.40 37.55
C CYS A 589 -3.69 10.10 37.15
N ARG A 590 -3.01 9.22 37.90
CA ARG A 590 -1.56 8.98 37.76
C ARG A 590 -1.27 7.63 37.10
N VAL A 591 -0.50 7.68 36.02
CA VAL A 591 0.17 6.52 35.42
C VAL A 591 1.56 6.43 36.05
N SER A 592 1.91 5.28 36.63
CA SER A 592 3.21 5.10 37.31
C SER A 592 4.28 4.56 36.36
N GLU A 593 3.92 3.59 35.52
CA GLU A 593 4.84 2.90 34.61
C GLU A 593 4.14 2.57 33.28
N LEU A 594 4.93 2.46 32.21
CA LEU A 594 4.51 1.95 30.91
C LEU A 594 5.28 0.68 30.62
N GLU A 595 4.60 -0.44 30.52
CA GLU A 595 5.19 -1.70 30.10
C GLU A 595 5.21 -1.77 28.57
N LEU A 596 6.39 -1.82 27.97
CA LEU A 596 6.61 -1.93 26.53
C LEU A 596 6.99 -3.35 26.12
N SER A 597 6.40 -3.87 25.05
CA SER A 597 6.72 -5.18 24.47
C SER A 597 6.46 -5.21 22.96
N VAL A 598 6.99 -6.21 22.24
CA VAL A 598 6.59 -6.45 20.85
C VAL A 598 5.23 -7.15 20.80
N ASP A 599 4.27 -6.59 20.06
CA ASP A 599 3.03 -7.30 19.76
C ASP A 599 3.25 -8.22 18.56
N TRP A 600 3.64 -9.46 18.82
CA TRP A 600 3.94 -10.43 17.75
C TRP A 600 2.74 -10.73 16.87
N TRP A 601 1.53 -10.73 17.42
CA TRP A 601 0.31 -10.98 16.65
C TRP A 601 0.06 -9.87 15.62
N ALA A 602 0.06 -8.61 16.06
CA ALA A 602 -0.07 -7.47 15.16
C ALA A 602 1.12 -7.38 14.18
N THR A 603 2.35 -7.64 14.65
CA THR A 603 3.57 -7.65 13.83
C THR A 603 3.48 -8.66 12.68
N ILE A 604 3.08 -9.91 12.96
CA ILE A 604 2.87 -10.93 11.93
C ILE A 604 1.75 -10.51 10.97
N GLY A 605 0.67 -9.92 11.49
CA GLY A 605 -0.42 -9.38 10.67
C GLY A 605 0.06 -8.32 9.66
N ARG A 606 1.12 -7.57 9.97
CA ARG A 606 1.72 -6.61 9.04
C ARG A 606 2.51 -7.28 7.92
N TRP A 607 3.14 -8.44 8.14
CA TRP A 607 4.01 -9.06 7.15
C TRP A 607 3.25 -9.60 5.94
N GLY A 608 2.08 -10.19 6.17
CA GLY A 608 1.27 -10.80 5.10
C GLY A 608 0.89 -9.82 4.00
N THR A 609 0.43 -8.62 4.38
CA THR A 609 0.01 -7.57 3.45
C THR A 609 1.18 -6.90 2.72
N ARG A 610 2.43 -7.07 3.19
CA ARG A 610 3.62 -6.42 2.61
C ARG A 610 4.43 -7.35 1.70
N TYR A 611 4.43 -8.66 1.98
CA TYR A 611 5.30 -9.63 1.30
C TYR A 611 4.57 -10.63 0.39
N GLY A 612 3.26 -10.50 0.18
CA GLY A 612 2.51 -11.37 -0.72
C GLY A 612 3.07 -11.40 -2.16
N THR A 613 3.42 -10.23 -2.70
CA THR A 613 4.04 -10.13 -4.04
C THR A 613 5.46 -10.70 -4.06
N ALA A 614 6.22 -10.54 -2.97
CA ALA A 614 7.54 -11.14 -2.83
C ALA A 614 7.46 -12.67 -2.85
N ALA A 615 6.49 -13.27 -2.13
CA ALA A 615 6.26 -14.71 -2.13
C ALA A 615 5.93 -15.24 -3.54
N ALA A 616 5.07 -14.54 -4.29
CA ALA A 616 4.75 -14.93 -5.67
C ALA A 616 5.99 -14.91 -6.58
N CYS A 617 6.85 -13.88 -6.48
CA CYS A 617 8.10 -13.81 -7.24
C CYS A 617 9.08 -14.92 -6.82
N TRP A 618 9.28 -15.11 -5.51
CA TRP A 618 10.17 -16.13 -4.98
C TRP A 618 9.72 -17.55 -5.37
N ALA A 619 8.42 -17.80 -5.51
CA ALA A 619 7.91 -19.06 -6.01
C ALA A 619 8.35 -19.32 -7.47
N VAL A 620 8.31 -18.31 -8.34
CA VAL A 620 8.88 -18.40 -9.69
C VAL A 620 10.39 -18.68 -9.61
N GLY A 621 11.11 -18.01 -8.72
CA GLY A 621 12.54 -18.25 -8.50
C GLY A 621 12.87 -19.69 -8.06
N ILE A 622 12.06 -20.26 -7.17
CA ILE A 622 12.16 -21.66 -6.74
C ILE A 622 11.92 -22.60 -7.93
N VAL A 623 10.86 -22.37 -8.73
CA VAL A 623 10.56 -23.23 -9.88
C VAL A 623 11.61 -23.10 -10.97
N ALA A 624 12.17 -21.91 -11.18
CA ALA A 624 13.33 -21.70 -12.06
C ALA A 624 14.56 -22.49 -11.58
N ALA A 625 14.82 -22.52 -10.26
CA ALA A 625 15.88 -23.34 -9.70
C ALA A 625 15.62 -24.85 -9.86
N LEU A 626 14.37 -25.31 -9.76
CA LEU A 626 13.98 -26.69 -10.09
C LEU A 626 14.28 -27.01 -11.56
N MET A 627 13.90 -26.12 -12.48
CA MET A 627 14.19 -26.29 -13.91
C MET A 627 15.70 -26.30 -14.19
N TRP A 628 16.47 -25.44 -13.52
CA TRP A 628 17.94 -25.45 -13.58
C TRP A 628 18.51 -26.82 -13.19
N ASP A 629 18.04 -27.41 -12.08
CA ASP A 629 18.52 -28.70 -11.59
C ASP A 629 18.12 -29.83 -12.56
N THR A 630 16.90 -29.82 -13.08
CA THR A 630 16.45 -30.76 -14.11
C THR A 630 17.33 -30.69 -15.36
N TRP A 631 17.60 -29.49 -15.89
CA TRP A 631 18.50 -29.33 -17.04
C TRP A 631 19.93 -29.79 -16.76
N ARG A 632 20.44 -29.54 -15.55
CA ARG A 632 21.78 -29.98 -15.15
C ARG A 632 21.87 -31.51 -15.14
N LEU A 633 20.86 -32.19 -14.57
CA LEU A 633 20.82 -33.65 -14.49
C LEU A 633 20.72 -34.27 -15.89
N VAL A 634 19.79 -33.79 -16.72
CA VAL A 634 19.61 -34.30 -18.08
C VAL A 634 20.85 -34.03 -18.95
N GLY A 635 21.48 -32.86 -18.80
CA GLY A 635 22.74 -32.53 -19.47
C GLY A 635 23.91 -33.44 -19.08
N SER A 636 23.86 -34.10 -17.93
CA SER A 636 24.83 -35.12 -17.52
C SER A 636 24.48 -36.55 -17.96
N GLY A 637 23.43 -36.72 -18.76
CA GLY A 637 22.96 -38.01 -19.27
C GLY A 637 21.93 -38.72 -18.38
N ALA A 638 21.41 -38.06 -17.34
CA ALA A 638 20.36 -38.63 -16.49
C ALA A 638 18.96 -38.52 -17.14
N LEU A 639 18.02 -39.36 -16.69
CA LEU A 639 16.62 -39.28 -17.10
C LEU A 639 15.92 -38.06 -16.48
N ILE A 640 14.89 -37.53 -17.16
CA ILE A 640 14.04 -36.45 -16.62
C ILE A 640 13.29 -36.97 -15.37
N PRO A 641 13.57 -36.44 -14.16
CA PRO A 641 12.89 -36.85 -12.94
C PRO A 641 11.42 -36.44 -12.98
N ASP A 642 10.58 -37.06 -12.16
CA ASP A 642 9.22 -36.56 -11.90
C ASP A 642 9.27 -35.33 -10.98
N VAL A 643 8.21 -34.51 -11.02
CA VAL A 643 8.16 -33.23 -10.27
C VAL A 643 8.30 -33.45 -8.76
N ARG A 644 7.77 -34.55 -8.21
CA ARG A 644 7.89 -34.83 -6.77
C ARG A 644 9.34 -35.12 -6.40
N SER A 645 10.06 -35.90 -7.19
CA SER A 645 11.49 -36.15 -6.97
C SER A 645 12.32 -34.87 -7.05
N SER A 646 12.01 -33.97 -7.98
CA SER A 646 12.66 -32.64 -8.07
C SER A 646 12.39 -31.78 -6.83
N LEU A 647 11.15 -31.75 -6.33
CA LEU A 647 10.80 -31.06 -5.08
C LEU A 647 11.51 -31.67 -3.87
N ASP A 648 11.58 -32.99 -3.77
CA ASP A 648 12.29 -33.69 -2.70
C ASP A 648 13.80 -33.40 -2.72
N PHE A 649 14.40 -33.36 -3.91
CA PHE A 649 15.80 -32.95 -4.08
C PHE A 649 16.01 -31.51 -3.62
N PHE A 650 15.16 -30.58 -4.04
CA PHE A 650 15.25 -29.17 -3.63
C PHE A 650 15.13 -29.03 -2.11
N ALA A 651 14.13 -29.66 -1.50
CA ALA A 651 13.91 -29.60 -0.05
C ALA A 651 15.12 -30.11 0.76
N ARG A 652 15.78 -31.17 0.30
CA ARG A 652 16.91 -31.80 1.01
C ARG A 652 18.26 -31.17 0.71
N LYS A 653 18.47 -30.67 -0.52
CA LYS A 653 19.81 -30.29 -1.02
C LYS A 653 19.95 -28.82 -1.37
N ARG A 654 18.86 -28.10 -1.67
CA ARG A 654 18.92 -26.67 -2.06
C ARG A 654 18.41 -25.76 -0.95
N LEU A 655 17.22 -26.06 -0.42
CA LEU A 655 16.53 -25.22 0.55
C LEU A 655 17.40 -24.89 1.80
N PRO A 656 18.14 -25.84 2.43
CA PRO A 656 18.97 -25.50 3.59
C PRO A 656 20.05 -24.46 3.28
N TYR A 657 20.74 -24.58 2.14
CA TYR A 657 21.75 -23.60 1.73
C TYR A 657 21.13 -22.24 1.38
N LEU A 658 19.97 -22.23 0.73
CA LEU A 658 19.28 -20.99 0.39
C LEU A 658 18.75 -20.26 1.62
N VAL A 659 18.29 -20.98 2.65
CA VAL A 659 17.87 -20.40 3.94
C VAL A 659 19.06 -19.78 4.67
N ILE A 660 20.20 -20.47 4.70
CA ILE A 660 21.44 -19.93 5.30
C ILE A 660 21.91 -18.69 4.51
N ALA A 661 21.93 -18.77 3.19
CA ALA A 661 22.30 -17.65 2.34
C ALA A 661 21.34 -16.46 2.51
N SER A 662 20.03 -16.71 2.59
CA SER A 662 19.03 -15.65 2.73
C SER A 662 19.17 -14.88 4.04
N TYR A 663 19.59 -15.54 5.13
CA TYR A 663 19.95 -14.89 6.38
C TYR A 663 21.11 -13.91 6.19
N PHE A 664 22.25 -14.36 5.65
CA PHE A 664 23.44 -13.52 5.46
C PHE A 664 23.23 -12.40 4.43
N ILE A 665 22.51 -12.68 3.33
CA ILE A 665 22.16 -11.67 2.33
C ILE A 665 21.35 -10.53 2.96
N SER A 666 20.50 -10.84 3.94
CA SER A 666 19.66 -9.82 4.59
C SER A 666 20.42 -8.84 5.48
N PHE A 667 21.71 -9.07 5.75
CA PHE A 667 22.60 -8.11 6.40
C PHE A 667 23.35 -7.20 5.41
N ILE A 668 23.32 -7.52 4.11
CA ILE A 668 23.97 -6.70 3.10
C ILE A 668 23.14 -5.41 2.96
N PRO A 669 23.74 -4.21 3.04
CA PRO A 669 23.05 -2.93 2.91
C PRO A 669 22.69 -2.65 1.44
N LEU A 670 21.79 -3.47 0.91
CA LEU A 670 21.27 -3.33 -0.45
C LEU A 670 20.30 -2.13 -0.51
N ARG A 671 20.16 -1.54 -1.70
CA ARG A 671 19.17 -0.49 -1.95
C ARG A 671 17.77 -1.01 -1.60
N VAL A 672 16.93 -0.12 -1.07
CA VAL A 672 15.57 -0.44 -0.60
C VAL A 672 14.68 -1.03 -1.71
N GLY A 673 14.97 -0.80 -2.99
CA GLY A 673 14.29 -1.45 -4.13
C GLY A 673 14.75 -2.89 -4.46
N ILE A 674 15.65 -3.48 -3.68
CA ILE A 674 16.24 -4.82 -3.91
C ILE A 674 15.96 -5.73 -2.70
N TRP A 675 15.95 -7.03 -2.94
CA TRP A 675 15.70 -8.10 -1.97
C TRP A 675 14.30 -7.94 -1.35
N LEU A 676 14.22 -7.90 -0.02
CA LEU A 676 12.98 -7.65 0.73
C LEU A 676 12.76 -6.16 1.07
N GLY A 677 13.64 -5.27 0.60
CA GLY A 677 13.53 -3.83 0.84
C GLY A 677 13.72 -3.42 2.31
N ASN A 678 14.48 -4.20 3.08
CA ASN A 678 14.79 -3.95 4.49
C ASN A 678 16.11 -3.18 4.72
N GLY A 679 16.79 -2.76 3.65
CA GLY A 679 18.01 -1.93 3.72
C GLY A 679 19.20 -2.56 4.44
N GLY A 680 19.23 -3.88 4.63
CA GLY A 680 20.26 -4.56 5.42
C GLY A 680 20.04 -4.49 6.95
N SER A 681 18.85 -4.08 7.40
CA SER A 681 18.56 -3.96 8.83
C SER A 681 18.66 -5.31 9.55
N PRO A 682 19.47 -5.43 10.61
CA PRO A 682 19.68 -6.70 11.32
C PRO A 682 18.39 -7.19 12.01
N HIS A 683 17.50 -6.26 12.37
CA HIS A 683 16.21 -6.56 13.00
C HIS A 683 15.28 -7.41 12.14
N PHE A 684 15.38 -7.28 10.81
CA PHE A 684 14.49 -7.95 9.86
C PHE A 684 15.20 -9.06 9.07
N ALA A 685 16.43 -9.43 9.45
CA ALA A 685 17.22 -10.43 8.73
C ALA A 685 16.60 -11.83 8.76
N SER A 686 15.93 -12.19 9.86
CA SER A 686 15.23 -13.47 10.01
C SER A 686 14.01 -13.63 9.10
N LEU A 687 13.46 -12.54 8.58
CA LEU A 687 12.23 -12.61 7.78
C LEU A 687 12.42 -13.40 6.49
N ALA A 688 13.57 -13.24 5.83
CA ALA A 688 13.91 -14.01 4.62
C ALA A 688 14.03 -15.52 4.91
N THR A 689 14.47 -15.88 6.10
CA THR A 689 14.63 -17.28 6.54
C THR A 689 13.29 -17.97 6.79
N LEU A 690 12.24 -17.20 7.13
CA LEU A 690 10.87 -17.67 7.30
C LEU A 690 10.11 -17.68 5.96
N LEU A 691 10.25 -16.62 5.17
CA LEU A 691 9.53 -16.45 3.91
C LEU A 691 9.90 -17.52 2.88
N LEU A 692 11.16 -17.92 2.79
CA LEU A 692 11.61 -18.87 1.79
C LEU A 692 11.01 -20.30 1.98
N PRO A 693 11.04 -20.91 3.18
CA PRO A 693 10.35 -22.18 3.43
C PRO A 693 8.82 -22.10 3.23
N ILE A 694 8.18 -21.00 3.65
CA ILE A 694 6.74 -20.78 3.42
C ILE A 694 6.46 -20.79 1.92
N THR A 695 7.25 -20.04 1.14
CA THR A 695 7.09 -19.97 -0.31
C THR A 695 7.34 -21.32 -0.98
N PHE A 696 8.35 -22.07 -0.54
CA PHE A 696 8.58 -23.43 -1.05
C PHE A 696 7.41 -24.38 -0.77
N GLY A 697 6.86 -24.36 0.46
CA GLY A 697 5.69 -25.20 0.74
C GLY A 697 4.44 -24.75 -0.02
N LEU A 698 4.30 -23.47 -0.37
CA LEU A 698 3.26 -23.01 -1.31
C LEU A 698 3.46 -23.56 -2.73
N VAL A 699 4.70 -23.69 -3.21
CA VAL A 699 4.98 -24.41 -4.46
C VAL A 699 4.52 -25.88 -4.38
N CYS A 700 4.73 -26.54 -3.24
CA CYS A 700 4.22 -27.89 -3.00
C CYS A 700 2.68 -27.94 -2.94
N VAL A 701 2.02 -26.96 -2.32
CA VAL A 701 0.55 -26.83 -2.31
C VAL A 701 0.04 -26.69 -3.74
N MET A 702 0.64 -25.79 -4.54
CA MET A 702 0.25 -25.58 -5.93
C MET A 702 0.41 -26.85 -6.77
N TRP A 703 1.50 -27.59 -6.56
CA TRP A 703 1.69 -28.89 -7.21
C TRP A 703 0.58 -29.90 -6.85
N TRP A 704 0.19 -29.96 -5.57
CA TRP A 704 -0.92 -30.82 -5.14
C TRP A 704 -2.27 -30.39 -5.74
N LEU A 705 -2.54 -29.08 -5.81
CA LEU A 705 -3.72 -28.53 -6.46
C LEU A 705 -3.76 -28.88 -7.95
N LEU A 706 -2.64 -28.76 -8.67
CA LEU A 706 -2.56 -29.17 -10.08
C LEU A 706 -2.91 -30.65 -10.26
N LEU A 707 -2.41 -31.54 -9.39
CA LEU A 707 -2.75 -32.97 -9.44
C LEU A 707 -4.24 -33.22 -9.20
N ILE A 708 -4.87 -32.50 -8.26
CA ILE A 708 -6.32 -32.57 -8.02
C ILE A 708 -7.09 -32.11 -9.24
N LEU A 709 -6.69 -31.01 -9.87
CA LEU A 709 -7.36 -30.46 -11.04
C LEU A 709 -7.18 -31.34 -12.28
N LEU A 710 -6.02 -31.99 -12.42
CA LEU A 710 -5.74 -32.93 -13.53
C LEU A 710 -6.52 -34.24 -13.38
N TRP A 711 -6.76 -34.71 -12.14
CA TRP A 711 -7.42 -35.99 -11.86
C TRP A 711 -8.79 -36.19 -12.55
N PRO A 712 -9.77 -35.27 -12.46
CA PRO A 712 -11.06 -35.46 -13.10
C PRO A 712 -10.94 -35.45 -14.62
N LEU A 713 -10.13 -34.54 -15.19
CA LEU A 713 -9.92 -34.46 -16.64
C LEU A 713 -9.24 -35.72 -17.17
N GLN A 714 -8.23 -36.22 -16.47
CA GLN A 714 -7.57 -37.49 -16.78
C GLN A 714 -8.58 -38.65 -16.78
N ARG A 715 -9.50 -38.72 -15.81
CA ARG A 715 -10.52 -39.77 -15.74
C ARG A 715 -11.50 -39.69 -16.91
N VAL A 716 -11.97 -38.48 -17.25
CA VAL A 716 -12.85 -38.25 -18.41
C VAL A 716 -12.15 -38.65 -19.70
N LEU A 717 -10.89 -38.26 -19.89
CA LEU A 717 -10.11 -38.60 -21.09
C LEU A 717 -9.82 -40.09 -21.21
N LYS A 718 -9.68 -40.84 -20.11
CA LYS A 718 -9.59 -42.32 -20.18
C LYS A 718 -10.87 -42.97 -20.68
N ILE A 719 -12.03 -42.42 -20.32
CA ILE A 719 -13.34 -43.01 -20.63
C ILE A 719 -13.79 -42.63 -22.04
N PHE A 720 -13.67 -41.35 -22.39
CA PHE A 720 -14.22 -40.78 -23.63
C PHE A 720 -13.15 -40.39 -24.65
N GLY A 721 -11.90 -40.20 -24.21
CA GLY A 721 -10.80 -39.75 -25.05
C GLY A 721 -10.15 -40.89 -25.81
N ARG A 722 -10.75 -41.28 -26.95
CA ARG A 722 -9.93 -41.84 -28.03
C ARG A 722 -9.17 -40.67 -28.64
N ARG A 723 -7.85 -40.59 -28.42
CA ARG A 723 -7.00 -39.73 -29.25
C ARG A 723 -7.19 -40.19 -30.69
N LYS A 724 -7.89 -39.40 -31.49
CA LYS A 724 -7.95 -39.61 -32.94
C LYS A 724 -6.53 -39.33 -33.41
N GLU A 725 -5.71 -40.37 -33.56
CA GLU A 725 -4.52 -40.28 -34.39
C GLU A 725 -5.01 -39.96 -35.79
N GLU A 726 -5.09 -38.68 -36.15
CA GLU A 726 -4.94 -38.33 -37.56
C GLU A 726 -3.43 -38.30 -37.82
N PRO A 727 -2.90 -39.27 -38.60
CA PRO A 727 -1.49 -39.28 -39.01
C PRO A 727 -1.31 -38.27 -40.14
N THR A 728 -1.77 -37.04 -39.95
CA THR A 728 -1.44 -35.95 -40.86
C THR A 728 -0.19 -35.30 -40.30
N LEU A 729 0.94 -35.67 -40.91
CA LEU A 729 2.21 -34.97 -40.83
C LEU A 729 1.93 -33.47 -41.10
N ARG A 730 1.67 -32.67 -40.06
CA ARG A 730 1.53 -31.21 -40.22
C ARG A 730 2.89 -30.73 -40.68
N ARG A 731 3.00 -30.42 -41.98
CA ARG A 731 4.23 -29.89 -42.57
C ARG A 731 4.67 -28.68 -41.73
N PRO A 732 5.97 -28.50 -41.43
CA PRO A 732 6.47 -27.39 -40.63
C PRO A 732 6.00 -26.02 -41.17
N THR A 733 5.76 -25.93 -42.48
CA THR A 733 5.16 -24.76 -43.13
C THR A 733 3.73 -24.44 -42.67
N THR A 734 2.87 -25.44 -42.45
CA THR A 734 1.49 -25.25 -41.98
C THR A 734 1.43 -24.81 -40.52
N ALA A 735 2.33 -25.33 -39.68
CA ALA A 735 2.50 -24.92 -38.30
C ALA A 735 2.98 -23.46 -38.21
N LEU A 736 4.03 -23.11 -38.95
CA LEU A 736 4.54 -21.73 -39.05
C LEU A 736 3.48 -20.75 -39.57
N LEU A 737 2.63 -21.18 -40.51
CA LEU A 737 1.55 -20.34 -41.05
C LEU A 737 0.41 -20.14 -40.05
N SER A 738 0.03 -21.19 -39.29
CA SER A 738 -0.92 -21.06 -38.18
C SER A 738 -0.39 -20.20 -37.03
N MET A 739 0.90 -20.33 -36.71
CA MET A 739 1.57 -19.55 -35.67
C MET A 739 1.73 -18.08 -36.10
N GLY A 740 2.03 -17.82 -37.38
CA GLY A 740 2.01 -16.48 -37.97
C GLY A 740 0.62 -15.83 -37.91
N LEU A 741 -0.45 -16.59 -38.15
CA LEU A 741 -1.82 -16.10 -38.02
C LEU A 741 -2.19 -15.81 -36.55
N ILE A 742 -1.79 -16.66 -35.61
CA ILE A 742 -1.99 -16.41 -34.17
C ILE A 742 -1.21 -15.17 -33.72
N PHE A 743 0.05 -15.00 -34.16
CA PHE A 743 0.83 -13.79 -33.85
C PHE A 743 0.20 -12.54 -34.45
N LEU A 744 -0.36 -12.61 -35.66
CA LEU A 744 -1.10 -11.51 -36.27
C LEU A 744 -2.36 -11.17 -35.47
N VAL A 745 -3.12 -12.17 -35.01
CA VAL A 745 -4.30 -11.96 -34.16
C VAL A 745 -3.91 -11.36 -32.80
N ILE A 746 -2.82 -11.82 -32.18
CA ILE A 746 -2.31 -11.24 -30.93
C ILE A 746 -1.82 -9.81 -31.15
N PHE A 747 -1.19 -9.54 -32.28
CA PHE A 747 -0.70 -8.21 -32.62
C PHE A 747 -1.84 -7.20 -32.85
N ILE A 748 -3.00 -7.66 -33.35
CA ILE A 748 -4.10 -6.78 -33.78
C ILE A 748 -5.27 -6.74 -32.78
N LEU A 749 -5.61 -7.85 -32.13
CA LEU A 749 -6.90 -8.04 -31.45
C LEU A 749 -6.81 -8.55 -30.00
N VAL A 750 -5.86 -9.45 -29.72
CA VAL A 750 -5.85 -10.23 -28.48
C VAL A 750 -4.58 -9.91 -27.67
N PRO A 751 -4.69 -9.41 -26.44
CA PRO A 751 -3.50 -9.09 -25.65
C PRO A 751 -2.70 -10.37 -25.34
N TRP A 752 -1.37 -10.24 -25.23
CA TRP A 752 -0.48 -11.40 -25.07
C TRP A 752 -0.79 -12.22 -23.80
N GLN A 753 -1.39 -11.60 -22.79
CA GLN A 753 -1.83 -12.22 -21.53
C GLN A 753 -2.93 -13.28 -21.76
N VAL A 754 -3.90 -13.00 -22.63
CA VAL A 754 -4.95 -13.95 -23.04
C VAL A 754 -4.32 -15.12 -23.77
N ALA A 755 -3.38 -14.84 -24.68
CA ALA A 755 -2.65 -15.89 -25.38
C ALA A 755 -1.84 -16.77 -24.42
N PHE A 756 -1.22 -16.20 -23.39
CA PHE A 756 -0.49 -16.97 -22.38
C PHE A 756 -1.42 -17.87 -21.56
N LEU A 757 -2.60 -17.38 -21.16
CA LEU A 757 -3.63 -18.21 -20.53
C LEU A 757 -4.09 -19.34 -21.46
N GLY A 758 -4.27 -19.05 -22.75
CA GLY A 758 -4.57 -20.06 -23.77
C GLY A 758 -3.49 -21.14 -23.86
N CYS A 759 -2.21 -20.75 -23.90
CA CYS A 759 -1.08 -21.68 -23.84
C CYS A 759 -1.14 -22.57 -22.60
N TRP A 760 -1.41 -21.98 -21.43
CA TRP A 760 -1.52 -22.74 -20.18
C TRP A 760 -2.68 -23.73 -20.22
N LEU A 761 -3.86 -23.35 -20.71
CA LEU A 761 -5.03 -24.24 -20.82
C LEU A 761 -4.78 -25.41 -21.77
N ILE A 762 -4.18 -25.14 -22.94
CA ILE A 762 -3.82 -26.17 -23.91
C ILE A 762 -2.80 -27.12 -23.29
N HIS A 763 -1.75 -26.59 -22.65
CA HIS A 763 -0.71 -27.42 -22.03
C HIS A 763 -1.23 -28.22 -20.83
N PHE A 764 -2.17 -27.67 -20.07
CA PHE A 764 -2.87 -28.38 -19.00
C PHE A 764 -3.65 -29.58 -19.54
N TYR A 765 -4.38 -29.39 -20.65
CA TYR A 765 -5.04 -30.49 -21.36
C TYR A 765 -4.03 -31.54 -21.88
N THR A 766 -2.93 -31.10 -22.49
CA THR A 766 -1.84 -31.99 -22.95
C THR A 766 -1.25 -32.82 -21.80
N CYS A 767 -1.05 -32.23 -20.62
CA CYS A 767 -0.58 -32.97 -19.45
C CYS A 767 -1.63 -34.01 -18.99
N ALA A 768 -2.92 -33.66 -18.97
CA ALA A 768 -3.99 -34.57 -18.58
C ALA A 768 -4.12 -35.75 -19.56
N SER A 769 -3.97 -35.51 -20.86
CA SER A 769 -4.03 -36.56 -21.87
C SER A 769 -2.82 -37.50 -21.80
N SER A 770 -1.60 -36.98 -21.67
CA SER A 770 -0.41 -37.82 -21.49
C SER A 770 -0.45 -38.64 -20.19
N LEU A 771 -1.00 -38.10 -19.11
CA LEU A 771 -1.29 -38.87 -17.88
C LEU A 771 -2.36 -39.95 -18.08
N ALA A 772 -3.36 -39.72 -18.92
CA ALA A 772 -4.36 -40.73 -19.25
C ALA A 772 -3.74 -41.88 -20.05
N GLU A 773 -2.95 -41.56 -21.08
CA GLU A 773 -2.21 -42.54 -21.89
C GLU A 773 -1.27 -43.39 -21.05
N LEU A 774 -0.41 -42.76 -20.24
CA LEU A 774 0.56 -43.46 -19.39
C LEU A 774 -0.12 -44.49 -18.46
N SER A 775 -1.31 -44.17 -17.96
CA SER A 775 -2.06 -45.06 -17.07
C SER A 775 -2.83 -46.18 -17.77
N SER A 776 -2.95 -46.11 -19.10
CA SER A 776 -3.59 -47.15 -19.93
C SER A 776 -2.60 -48.21 -20.41
N TYR A 777 -1.29 -47.98 -20.24
CA TYR A 777 -0.28 -49.02 -20.45
C TYR A 777 -0.33 -50.04 -19.31
N PRO A 778 -0.41 -51.35 -19.59
CA PRO A 778 -0.39 -52.38 -18.56
C PRO A 778 0.96 -52.37 -17.82
N SER A 779 0.92 -52.35 -16.47
CA SER A 779 2.11 -52.58 -15.65
C SER A 779 2.76 -53.91 -16.04
N PRO A 780 4.10 -54.01 -16.15
CA PRO A 780 4.74 -55.30 -16.20
C PRO A 780 4.41 -56.03 -14.90
N VAL A 781 3.89 -57.26 -15.02
CA VAL A 781 3.66 -58.16 -13.90
C VAL A 781 4.99 -58.30 -13.12
N PRO A 782 5.02 -58.10 -11.79
CA PRO A 782 6.22 -58.37 -11.01
C PRO A 782 6.40 -59.90 -10.96
N GLY A 783 7.27 -60.45 -11.82
CA GLY A 783 7.53 -61.90 -11.82
C GLY A 783 8.22 -62.53 -13.02
N THR A 784 8.53 -61.80 -14.09
CA THR A 784 9.31 -62.37 -15.21
C THR A 784 10.61 -61.61 -15.39
N GLU A 785 11.66 -62.12 -14.74
CA GLU A 785 13.03 -61.88 -15.18
C GLU A 785 13.12 -62.24 -16.67
N ALA A 786 13.56 -61.29 -17.48
CA ALA A 786 13.94 -61.57 -18.85
C ALA A 786 15.14 -62.53 -18.82
N VAL A 787 14.90 -63.80 -19.16
CA VAL A 787 15.94 -64.80 -19.38
C VAL A 787 16.90 -64.26 -20.47
N PRO A 788 18.21 -64.14 -20.20
CA PRO A 788 19.16 -63.78 -21.25
C PRO A 788 19.24 -64.95 -22.24
N LEU A 789 18.93 -64.69 -23.51
CA LEU A 789 19.12 -65.65 -24.59
C LEU A 789 20.62 -65.94 -24.74
N VAL A 790 21.03 -67.11 -24.23
CA VAL A 790 22.32 -67.72 -24.54
C VAL A 790 22.27 -68.20 -25.99
N PRO A 791 23.25 -67.86 -26.86
CA PRO A 791 23.31 -68.43 -28.20
C PRO A 791 23.67 -69.92 -28.10
N VAL A 792 22.82 -70.78 -28.66
CA VAL A 792 23.12 -72.20 -28.86
C VAL A 792 24.16 -72.30 -30.00
N PRO A 793 25.28 -73.01 -29.82
CA PRO A 793 26.19 -73.29 -30.93
C PRO A 793 25.61 -74.43 -31.77
N SER A 794 25.24 -74.15 -33.02
CA SER A 794 24.94 -75.20 -34.01
C SER A 794 26.23 -75.65 -34.69
N ASP A 795 26.51 -76.94 -34.57
CA ASP A 795 27.68 -77.65 -35.12
C ASP A 795 27.78 -77.57 -36.66
N PRO A 796 28.98 -77.81 -37.22
CA PRO A 796 29.35 -77.47 -38.58
C PRO A 796 29.13 -78.63 -39.55
N THR A 797 28.26 -78.47 -40.54
CA THR A 797 28.42 -79.13 -41.86
C THR A 797 27.45 -78.56 -42.88
N GLN A 798 27.93 -78.41 -44.12
CA GLN A 798 27.23 -78.03 -45.37
C GLN A 798 27.29 -76.55 -45.82
N ALA A 799 28.48 -76.14 -46.25
CA ALA A 799 28.82 -75.88 -47.67
C ALA A 799 27.82 -75.15 -48.60
N PHE A 800 28.26 -73.95 -49.05
CA PHE A 800 28.03 -73.23 -50.34
C PHE A 800 26.56 -72.90 -50.71
N ILE A 801 26.14 -71.66 -50.98
CA ILE A 801 26.50 -70.77 -52.10
C ILE A 801 25.93 -69.35 -51.84
N GLU A 802 26.64 -68.34 -52.37
CA GLU A 802 26.26 -66.96 -52.73
C GLU A 802 26.21 -65.83 -51.68
N ALA A 803 27.15 -64.91 -51.93
CA ALA A 803 27.32 -63.62 -51.30
C ALA A 803 26.37 -62.57 -51.90
N HIS A 804 25.71 -61.81 -51.03
CA HIS A 804 25.32 -60.44 -51.34
C HIS A 804 25.74 -59.54 -50.18
N ASP A 805 26.69 -58.68 -50.51
CA ASP A 805 27.31 -57.66 -49.66
C ASP A 805 26.40 -56.44 -49.67
N ASP A 806 25.66 -56.21 -48.59
CA ASP A 806 24.87 -54.99 -48.37
C ASP A 806 25.27 -54.37 -47.03
N ASN A 807 26.56 -53.98 -46.95
CA ASN A 807 27.10 -53.15 -45.90
C ASN A 807 26.75 -51.68 -46.14
N THR A 808 25.51 -51.29 -45.79
CA THR A 808 25.20 -49.90 -45.44
C THR A 808 24.85 -49.84 -43.95
N PRO A 809 25.58 -49.10 -43.10
CA PRO A 809 25.12 -48.85 -41.75
C PRO A 809 23.88 -47.97 -41.84
N ASN A 810 22.71 -48.54 -41.53
CA ASN A 810 21.51 -47.74 -41.28
C ASN A 810 21.87 -46.63 -40.27
N PRO A 811 21.54 -45.36 -40.53
CA PRO A 811 21.78 -44.29 -39.56
C PRO A 811 21.07 -44.64 -38.25
N PRO A 812 21.64 -44.30 -37.08
CA PRO A 812 21.00 -44.62 -35.81
C PRO A 812 19.62 -43.95 -35.77
N THR A 813 18.58 -44.79 -35.75
CA THR A 813 17.19 -44.37 -35.55
C THR A 813 17.13 -43.48 -34.31
N PRO A 814 16.53 -42.27 -34.37
CA PRO A 814 16.51 -41.37 -33.23
C PRO A 814 15.79 -42.04 -32.05
N THR A 815 16.54 -42.30 -30.97
CA THR A 815 16.02 -42.92 -29.75
C THR A 815 14.94 -42.03 -29.15
N ARG A 816 13.67 -42.42 -29.34
CA ARG A 816 12.49 -41.76 -28.76
C ARG A 816 12.58 -41.81 -27.24
N ILE A 817 12.25 -40.69 -26.57
CA ILE A 817 12.15 -40.66 -25.10
C ILE A 817 10.94 -41.49 -24.66
N SER A 818 11.05 -42.23 -23.54
CA SER A 818 9.94 -42.99 -22.97
C SER A 818 8.71 -42.11 -22.63
N PRO A 819 7.47 -42.64 -22.72
CA PRO A 819 6.25 -41.91 -22.38
C PRO A 819 6.23 -41.32 -20.95
N LEU A 820 6.87 -42.03 -20.01
CA LEU A 820 7.03 -41.56 -18.62
C LEU A 820 7.86 -40.28 -18.55
N GLN A 821 9.02 -40.24 -19.22
CA GLN A 821 9.87 -39.05 -19.24
C GLN A 821 9.23 -37.89 -20.01
N GLN A 822 8.47 -38.17 -21.07
CA GLN A 822 7.66 -37.16 -21.75
C GLN A 822 6.64 -36.51 -20.80
N THR A 823 5.89 -37.34 -20.07
CA THR A 823 4.90 -36.87 -19.08
C THR A 823 5.58 -36.03 -17.99
N ASN A 824 6.73 -36.50 -17.47
CA ASN A 824 7.51 -35.76 -16.47
C ASN A 824 7.96 -34.37 -16.98
N ALA A 825 8.42 -34.28 -18.23
CA ALA A 825 8.84 -33.03 -18.86
C ALA A 825 7.67 -32.04 -19.01
N GLN A 826 6.52 -32.52 -19.49
CA GLN A 826 5.31 -31.71 -19.63
C GLN A 826 4.83 -31.17 -18.27
N LEU A 827 4.85 -31.99 -17.22
CA LEU A 827 4.46 -31.58 -15.86
C LEU A 827 5.40 -30.54 -15.25
N HIS A 828 6.71 -30.60 -15.53
CA HIS A 828 7.66 -29.55 -15.11
C HIS A 828 7.33 -28.20 -15.78
N LEU A 829 7.07 -28.22 -17.10
CA LEU A 829 6.69 -27.00 -17.82
C LEU A 829 5.34 -26.46 -17.32
N LEU A 830 4.38 -27.34 -17.01
CA LEU A 830 3.09 -26.93 -16.45
C LEU A 830 3.25 -26.23 -15.11
N LEU A 831 4.06 -26.78 -14.18
CA LEU A 831 4.33 -26.15 -12.89
C LEU A 831 4.99 -24.76 -13.06
N PHE A 832 5.94 -24.65 -14.00
CA PHE A 832 6.58 -23.37 -14.32
C PHE A 832 5.58 -22.33 -14.84
N MET A 833 4.79 -22.68 -15.86
CA MET A 833 3.79 -21.77 -16.42
C MET A 833 2.72 -21.38 -15.38
N THR A 834 2.35 -22.30 -14.49
CA THR A 834 1.36 -22.04 -13.43
C THR A 834 1.81 -20.93 -12.48
N TRP A 835 3.10 -20.88 -12.11
CA TRP A 835 3.61 -19.82 -11.23
C TRP A 835 3.85 -18.47 -11.92
N LEU A 836 3.85 -18.44 -13.26
CA LEU A 836 3.83 -17.19 -14.01
C LEU A 836 2.43 -16.57 -14.10
N LEU A 837 1.36 -17.38 -14.01
CA LEU A 837 -0.02 -16.89 -14.11
C LEU A 837 -0.37 -15.78 -13.12
N PRO A 838 -0.03 -15.86 -11.81
CA PRO A 838 -0.33 -14.78 -10.85
C PRO A 838 0.28 -13.43 -11.23
N LEU A 839 1.34 -13.40 -12.04
CA LEU A 839 1.99 -12.17 -12.48
C LEU A 839 1.30 -11.54 -13.71
N VAL A 840 0.45 -12.30 -14.39
CA VAL A 840 -0.17 -11.95 -15.69
C VAL A 840 -1.69 -11.81 -15.58
N ALA A 841 -2.33 -12.66 -14.77
CA ALA A 841 -3.78 -12.73 -14.60
C ALA A 841 -4.44 -11.39 -14.18
N PRO A 842 -3.82 -10.52 -13.38
CA PRO A 842 -4.44 -9.24 -13.02
C PRO A 842 -4.67 -8.32 -14.22
N VAL A 843 -3.74 -8.27 -15.19
CA VAL A 843 -3.92 -7.47 -16.41
C VAL A 843 -4.99 -8.08 -17.33
N LEU A 844 -5.09 -9.43 -17.35
CA LEU A 844 -6.20 -10.11 -18.04
C LEU A 844 -7.56 -9.70 -17.49
N ALA A 845 -7.70 -9.54 -16.16
CA ALA A 845 -8.94 -9.07 -15.55
C ALA A 845 -9.33 -7.67 -16.04
N VAL A 846 -8.34 -6.79 -16.25
CA VAL A 846 -8.56 -5.47 -16.87
C VAL A 846 -9.14 -5.63 -18.27
N TRP A 847 -8.53 -6.46 -19.11
CA TRP A 847 -9.00 -6.68 -20.48
C TRP A 847 -10.44 -7.22 -20.54
N VAL A 848 -10.76 -8.24 -19.73
CA VAL A 848 -12.11 -8.82 -19.66
C VAL A 848 -13.12 -7.76 -19.22
N ARG A 849 -12.77 -6.95 -18.21
CA ARG A 849 -13.62 -5.86 -17.72
C ARG A 849 -13.84 -4.81 -18.80
N THR A 850 -12.77 -4.33 -19.44
CA THR A 850 -12.85 -3.35 -20.53
C THR A 850 -13.67 -3.85 -21.71
N LEU A 851 -13.53 -5.13 -22.10
CA LEU A 851 -14.36 -5.70 -23.16
C LEU A 851 -15.85 -5.72 -22.76
N ALA A 852 -16.15 -6.01 -21.50
CA ALA A 852 -17.52 -6.02 -20.98
C ALA A 852 -18.15 -4.62 -20.88
N THR A 853 -17.35 -3.58 -20.57
CA THR A 853 -17.86 -2.21 -20.38
C THR A 853 -17.80 -1.35 -21.64
N ALA A 854 -16.76 -1.48 -22.45
CA ALA A 854 -16.51 -0.63 -23.62
C ALA A 854 -16.77 -1.33 -24.97
N GLY A 855 -16.93 -2.66 -24.98
CA GLY A 855 -17.12 -3.45 -26.21
C GLY A 855 -15.87 -3.53 -27.10
N LEU A 856 -16.05 -4.02 -28.34
CA LEU A 856 -14.97 -4.23 -29.33
C LEU A 856 -14.47 -2.94 -30.01
N THR A 857 -15.04 -1.78 -29.67
CA THR A 857 -14.81 -0.51 -30.38
C THR A 857 -13.64 0.30 -29.83
N THR A 858 -13.02 -0.14 -28.73
CA THR A 858 -11.84 0.54 -28.15
C THR A 858 -10.54 -0.13 -28.60
N PRO A 859 -9.61 0.59 -29.24
CA PRO A 859 -8.30 0.05 -29.54
C PRO A 859 -7.55 -0.23 -28.22
N PHE A 860 -7.08 -1.46 -28.04
CA PHE A 860 -6.32 -1.86 -26.86
C PHE A 860 -4.87 -1.38 -27.00
N ASP A 861 -4.56 -0.14 -26.62
CA ASP A 861 -3.19 0.35 -26.73
C ASP A 861 -2.29 -0.21 -25.61
N GLY A 862 -1.24 -0.95 -25.98
CA GLY A 862 -0.11 -1.24 -25.08
C GLY A 862 0.31 -2.71 -24.92
N ASP A 863 -0.59 -3.67 -25.14
CA ASP A 863 -0.40 -5.08 -24.72
C ASP A 863 -0.38 -6.11 -25.87
N HIS A 864 0.01 -5.67 -27.07
CA HIS A 864 0.06 -6.51 -28.27
C HIS A 864 1.47 -7.00 -28.64
N ASN A 865 2.45 -6.80 -27.75
CA ASN A 865 3.80 -7.32 -27.99
C ASN A 865 3.83 -8.84 -27.83
N PHE A 866 3.55 -9.56 -28.93
CA PHE A 866 3.50 -11.02 -28.96
C PHE A 866 4.83 -11.69 -28.58
N LEU A 867 5.97 -10.98 -28.60
CA LEU A 867 7.27 -11.53 -28.21
C LEU A 867 7.29 -12.02 -26.75
N TYR A 868 6.43 -11.48 -25.88
CA TYR A 868 6.32 -11.94 -24.50
C TYR A 868 5.74 -13.36 -24.38
N VAL A 869 4.87 -13.77 -25.30
CA VAL A 869 4.17 -15.06 -25.27
C VAL A 869 4.70 -16.06 -26.32
N ALA A 870 5.36 -15.58 -27.37
CA ALA A 870 5.86 -16.41 -28.47
C ALA A 870 6.67 -17.65 -28.03
N PRO A 871 7.60 -17.57 -27.04
CA PRO A 871 8.32 -18.76 -26.59
C PRO A 871 7.40 -19.85 -26.03
N PHE A 872 6.35 -19.47 -25.33
CA PHE A 872 5.40 -20.41 -24.72
C PHE A 872 4.47 -21.02 -25.78
N LEU A 873 4.03 -20.24 -26.76
CA LEU A 873 3.25 -20.76 -27.89
C LEU A 873 4.00 -21.87 -28.63
N VAL A 874 5.27 -21.63 -28.96
CA VAL A 874 6.14 -22.63 -29.61
C VAL A 874 6.30 -23.87 -28.72
N LEU A 875 6.54 -23.69 -27.43
CA LEU A 875 6.73 -24.81 -26.50
C LEU A 875 5.49 -25.70 -26.39
N VAL A 876 4.31 -25.09 -26.26
CA VAL A 876 3.04 -25.84 -26.14
C VAL A 876 2.70 -26.57 -27.44
N GLU A 877 2.96 -25.96 -28.60
CA GLU A 877 2.83 -26.64 -29.89
C GLU A 877 3.75 -27.87 -29.98
N VAL A 878 5.04 -27.68 -29.68
CA VAL A 878 6.05 -28.74 -29.78
C VAL A 878 5.74 -29.89 -28.79
N PHE A 879 5.40 -29.57 -27.54
CA PHE A 879 5.11 -30.58 -26.50
C PHE A 879 3.74 -31.25 -26.66
N GLY A 880 2.82 -30.64 -27.41
CA GLY A 880 1.52 -31.21 -27.76
C GLY A 880 1.46 -31.97 -29.09
N SER A 881 2.50 -31.85 -29.94
CA SER A 881 2.57 -32.48 -31.25
C SER A 881 2.74 -34.01 -31.19
N GLY A 882 2.49 -34.70 -32.31
CA GLY A 882 2.75 -36.14 -32.46
C GLY A 882 4.23 -36.52 -32.26
N ASP A 883 5.15 -35.58 -32.51
CA ASP A 883 6.59 -35.75 -32.36
C ASP A 883 7.15 -35.11 -31.06
N ALA A 884 6.31 -34.94 -30.04
CA ALA A 884 6.70 -34.32 -28.76
C ALA A 884 7.96 -34.94 -28.12
N SER A 885 8.24 -36.22 -28.37
CA SER A 885 9.47 -36.89 -27.91
C SER A 885 10.76 -36.24 -28.45
N ILE A 886 10.77 -35.81 -29.72
CA ILE A 886 11.92 -35.15 -30.36
C ILE A 886 12.06 -33.73 -29.79
N GLY A 887 10.94 -33.01 -29.66
CA GLY A 887 10.91 -31.67 -29.09
C GLY A 887 11.38 -31.58 -27.64
N ILE A 888 10.93 -32.52 -26.79
CA ILE A 888 11.35 -32.61 -25.39
C ILE A 888 12.83 -32.97 -25.27
N ARG A 889 13.32 -33.87 -26.13
CA ARG A 889 14.75 -34.24 -26.19
C ARG A 889 15.60 -33.05 -26.56
N SER A 890 15.18 -32.28 -27.56
CA SER A 890 15.87 -31.06 -27.95
C SER A 890 15.84 -30.02 -26.83
N PHE A 891 14.70 -29.81 -26.17
CA PHE A 891 14.55 -28.81 -25.13
C PHE A 891 15.38 -29.11 -23.87
N PHE A 892 15.31 -30.35 -23.33
CA PHE A 892 16.02 -30.73 -22.10
C PHE A 892 17.45 -31.25 -22.35
N GLY A 893 17.70 -31.87 -23.49
CA GLY A 893 18.97 -32.53 -23.83
C GLY A 893 20.13 -31.59 -24.13
N SER A 894 21.29 -32.19 -24.40
CA SER A 894 22.53 -31.48 -24.76
C SER A 894 23.13 -32.13 -26.01
N GLU A 895 22.39 -32.10 -27.12
CA GLU A 895 22.81 -32.79 -28.36
C GLU A 895 23.87 -32.03 -29.17
N ARG A 896 24.11 -30.76 -28.86
CA ARG A 896 25.07 -29.91 -29.55
C ARG A 896 26.10 -29.38 -28.56
N GLN A 897 27.31 -29.14 -29.06
CA GLN A 897 28.40 -28.50 -28.33
C GLN A 897 28.04 -27.02 -28.08
N GLU A 898 27.18 -26.77 -27.09
CA GLU A 898 26.69 -25.45 -26.73
C GLU A 898 27.76 -24.70 -25.93
N ARG A 899 28.20 -23.53 -26.40
CA ARG A 899 29.12 -22.66 -25.64
C ARG A 899 28.52 -22.17 -24.31
N VAL A 900 27.20 -21.92 -24.30
CA VAL A 900 26.45 -21.49 -23.12
C VAL A 900 25.13 -22.24 -23.07
N SER A 901 24.95 -23.05 -22.03
CA SER A 901 23.73 -23.84 -21.82
C SER A 901 22.56 -22.93 -21.40
N PRO A 902 21.34 -23.13 -21.94
CA PRO A 902 20.14 -22.39 -21.57
C PRO A 902 19.76 -22.45 -20.08
N ARG A 903 20.32 -23.41 -19.32
CA ARG A 903 20.18 -23.43 -17.85
C ARG A 903 20.53 -22.06 -17.24
N TRP A 904 21.55 -21.36 -17.74
CA TRP A 904 21.93 -20.02 -17.26
C TRP A 904 20.84 -18.96 -17.38
N GLY A 905 19.88 -19.14 -18.30
CA GLY A 905 18.66 -18.34 -18.33
C GLY A 905 17.79 -18.55 -17.09
N MET A 906 17.66 -19.78 -16.59
CA MET A 906 16.92 -20.06 -15.35
C MET A 906 17.62 -19.55 -14.10
N ALA A 907 18.96 -19.59 -14.07
CA ALA A 907 19.71 -18.99 -12.98
C ALA A 907 19.51 -17.46 -12.95
N ALA A 908 19.55 -16.80 -14.11
CA ALA A 908 19.25 -15.38 -14.23
C ALA A 908 17.81 -15.07 -13.78
N LEU A 909 16.82 -15.87 -14.22
CA LEU A 909 15.44 -15.74 -13.77
C LEU A 909 15.31 -15.89 -12.26
N ALA A 910 15.96 -16.90 -11.65
CA ALA A 910 15.94 -17.07 -10.21
C ALA A 910 16.55 -15.85 -9.48
N LEU A 911 17.66 -15.31 -9.96
CA LEU A 911 18.27 -14.10 -9.39
C LEU A 911 17.34 -12.89 -9.48
N VAL A 912 16.75 -12.63 -10.66
CA VAL A 912 15.75 -11.55 -10.82
C VAL A 912 14.58 -11.78 -9.89
N ALA A 913 14.02 -12.99 -9.85
CA ALA A 913 12.87 -13.34 -9.03
C ALA A 913 13.11 -13.17 -7.52
N PHE A 914 14.31 -13.46 -7.02
CA PHE A 914 14.64 -13.32 -5.60
C PHE A 914 15.00 -11.87 -5.22
N PHE A 915 15.72 -11.15 -6.07
CA PHE A 915 16.31 -9.85 -5.73
C PHE A 915 15.51 -8.65 -6.22
N THR A 916 15.15 -8.56 -7.49
CA THR A 916 14.46 -7.36 -8.02
C THR A 916 12.96 -7.57 -8.16
N GLY A 917 12.53 -8.81 -8.41
CA GLY A 917 11.15 -9.22 -8.58
C GLY A 917 10.20 -8.72 -7.49
N PRO A 918 10.53 -8.82 -6.19
CA PRO A 918 9.67 -8.33 -5.13
C PRO A 918 9.34 -6.83 -5.21
N ARG A 919 10.15 -6.00 -5.90
CA ARG A 919 9.85 -4.60 -6.22
C ARG A 919 9.29 -4.42 -7.64
N THR A 920 9.84 -5.13 -8.62
CA THR A 920 9.50 -4.98 -10.04
C THR A 920 8.96 -6.30 -10.59
N THR A 921 7.73 -6.64 -10.23
CA THR A 921 7.17 -7.97 -10.50
C THR A 921 7.10 -8.27 -12.00
N TYR A 922 6.81 -7.27 -12.84
CA TYR A 922 6.81 -7.42 -14.30
C TYR A 922 8.13 -7.98 -14.86
N MET A 923 9.28 -7.58 -14.30
CA MET A 923 10.60 -8.04 -14.78
C MET A 923 10.77 -9.55 -14.65
N VAL A 924 10.09 -10.20 -13.70
CA VAL A 924 10.16 -11.65 -13.49
C VAL A 924 9.55 -12.37 -14.70
N PHE A 925 8.37 -11.94 -15.16
CA PHE A 925 7.73 -12.53 -16.33
C PHE A 925 8.55 -12.29 -17.60
N GLU A 926 9.02 -11.07 -17.80
CA GLU A 926 9.81 -10.74 -18.99
C GLU A 926 11.13 -11.50 -19.04
N THR A 927 11.80 -11.66 -17.90
CA THR A 927 13.02 -12.47 -17.80
C THR A 927 12.70 -13.94 -18.09
N ALA A 928 11.54 -14.45 -17.65
CA ALA A 928 11.10 -15.80 -17.97
C ALA A 928 10.85 -15.97 -19.47
N SER A 929 10.17 -15.01 -20.12
CA SER A 929 9.97 -15.00 -21.57
C SER A 929 11.31 -14.96 -22.32
N VAL A 930 12.25 -14.12 -21.91
CA VAL A 930 13.59 -14.05 -22.53
C VAL A 930 14.36 -15.37 -22.33
N ALA A 931 14.34 -15.95 -21.13
CA ALA A 931 15.03 -17.20 -20.85
C ALA A 931 14.45 -18.39 -21.65
N MET A 932 13.12 -18.47 -21.74
CA MET A 932 12.45 -19.47 -22.57
C MET A 932 12.67 -19.21 -24.06
N GLY A 933 12.61 -17.95 -24.50
CA GLY A 933 12.85 -17.55 -25.89
C GLY A 933 14.27 -17.89 -26.36
N TRP A 934 15.28 -17.63 -25.53
CA TRP A 934 16.66 -18.07 -25.79
C TRP A 934 16.71 -19.58 -26.03
N THR A 935 16.06 -20.35 -25.15
CA THR A 935 16.03 -21.82 -25.21
C THR A 935 15.37 -22.31 -26.50
N VAL A 936 14.21 -21.75 -26.82
CA VAL A 936 13.46 -22.03 -28.05
C VAL A 936 14.31 -21.73 -29.28
N MET A 937 14.94 -20.56 -29.35
CA MET A 937 15.76 -20.17 -30.50
C MET A 937 17.00 -21.04 -30.69
N ARG A 938 17.63 -21.50 -29.59
CA ARG A 938 18.86 -22.30 -29.65
C ARG A 938 18.60 -23.77 -29.92
N ARG A 939 17.58 -24.35 -29.28
CA ARG A 939 17.34 -25.79 -29.27
C ARG A 939 16.19 -26.20 -30.20
N ILE A 940 15.10 -25.44 -30.20
CA ILE A 940 13.88 -25.81 -30.93
C ILE A 940 13.86 -25.28 -32.37
N ALA A 941 14.19 -24.00 -32.59
CA ALA A 941 14.13 -23.38 -33.92
C ALA A 941 14.94 -24.12 -35.01
N PRO A 942 16.14 -24.70 -34.73
CA PRO A 942 16.85 -25.49 -35.73
C PRO A 942 16.07 -26.70 -36.27
N MET A 943 15.11 -27.24 -35.51
CA MET A 943 14.26 -28.35 -35.99
C MET A 943 13.35 -27.90 -37.14
N TYR A 944 12.85 -26.66 -37.08
CA TYR A 944 12.00 -26.08 -38.13
C TYR A 944 12.78 -25.67 -39.38
N TRP A 945 14.06 -25.30 -39.25
CA TRP A 945 14.88 -24.82 -40.37
C TRP A 945 15.72 -25.91 -41.04
N SER A 946 16.06 -26.99 -40.34
CA SER A 946 17.00 -27.99 -40.86
C SER A 946 16.36 -29.03 -41.80
N GLY A 947 15.04 -29.04 -41.97
CA GLY A 947 14.33 -29.93 -42.89
C GLY A 947 14.51 -31.44 -42.64
N ARG A 948 15.23 -31.83 -41.58
CA ARG A 948 15.47 -33.21 -41.18
C ARG A 948 14.49 -33.57 -40.06
N THR A 949 13.30 -33.99 -40.47
CA THR A 949 12.44 -34.89 -39.68
C THR A 949 12.79 -36.32 -40.03
#